data_AF-A0A8S1MXU3-F1
#
_entry.id   AF-A0A8S1MXU3-F1
#
_cell.length_a   1.000
_cell.length_b   1.000
_cell.length_c   1.000
_cell.angle_alpha   90.00
_cell.angle_beta   90.00
_cell.angle_gamma   90.00
#
_symmetry.space_group_name_H-M   'P 1'
#
loop_
_entity.id
_entity.type
_entity.pdbx_description
1 polymer ?
#
loop_
_entity_poly.entity_id
_entity_poly.type
_entity_poly.pdbx_seq_one_letter_code
_entity_poly.pdbx_strand_id
1 'polypeptide(L)'
;MKTPIKQELLEQYIGMGFSKELINMAWEESNTEAEVINTLLTLSDKNNALSNTPTKQDEDVQLNQALIDSYKTNPQAATTTFEIVSPEQRKRNNGVPCGLKNVGNTCYFNGLLQTYFFNSDFVKIIIKFQPPPQIEQGKQGKSIQLVLNLQHLFLSMIGSDKKYVDPSDVVKSICDDFGNVLPIGDQKDVGEFNHYFLSRIGEGLAYNEHQPSKIEDQPHEGSSSILRLKSSTIHDEDPVSKLFFCKVHHYLQFDQAGVPQSRDSTELYNFIPIDLKDGNLYDAFDNFIINSIEDFKNDLSETVCATKYNWIQGAPQTLSFQIQRVTYSKEKNDLIKQNDEFQFEEEIYLDRFLHENSKRYLDIRTQIRELKIKQKKIKQELQLFSKFDDKYDLQDILLTTVKFLQMQSKDNPHNPANFGHSDQKNTIEQLQKYSQQVLKRKEVLQQQYNDLEDKIQASYNNFKGNKYNLQSILIHEGMANSGHYYTYIKDFRLNKWFKFNDIHVTEETRDKVFQDAFGVKPGINAYLLVYVKNQIVQEELKYPQRLYQTSTENDYLKDNYGDFLNQSQIDCIKRENQLFQNEIEDYKQARIIDRIVESYQSRFEFVNEHFRTLVNKTQSIKFKPLFTLNFPIYIKCKATQLSYQNTQYDNLVKWIILDSALREVQENKEGIFGGQLSENFKNKIINKFTAQFNEYKRPSQNLTQNEQNDLNKFEQEYLNYVNLGAWATLVLDYLLKAEFIQALQVLQYLTKKVKTLEQQNYFFKFSKNLKTLLPIIIIGRMIPKESEVILKELQVLQAYLVHNHFQYDDPKIWQAEISIMLNAIIENHNEQAIKEIIINFEDGNKIKEHMDLLEFVSEEIQNQQMILSTSYEIYLWSPYPKQDTIFDKLIEGMNMLKQLFDPYIQIQLAIKEAYQPLMKEELEKMIK
;
A
#
# COMPACT_ATOMS: atom_id res chain seq x y z
N MET A 1 41.48 -25.99 30.98
CA MET A 1 41.15 -24.60 31.37
C MET A 1 42.00 -23.67 30.52
N LYS A 2 41.37 -22.76 29.76
CA LYS A 2 42.08 -21.73 28.97
C LYS A 2 42.94 -20.87 29.91
N THR A 3 44.08 -20.40 29.43
CA THR A 3 44.88 -19.40 30.16
C THR A 3 44.04 -18.14 30.42
N PRO A 4 44.11 -17.56 31.64
CA PRO A 4 43.42 -16.32 31.95
C PRO A 4 43.89 -15.19 31.03
N ILE A 5 42.99 -14.27 30.69
CA ILE A 5 43.28 -13.12 29.84
C ILE A 5 44.42 -12.29 30.46
N LYS A 6 45.38 -11.86 29.63
CA LYS A 6 46.47 -10.98 30.09
C LYS A 6 45.88 -9.65 30.56
N GLN A 7 46.39 -9.14 31.67
CA GLN A 7 45.86 -7.94 32.32
C GLN A 7 45.93 -6.70 31.42
N GLU A 8 46.98 -6.59 30.59
CA GLU A 8 47.12 -5.51 29.60
C GLU A 8 46.01 -5.53 28.53
N LEU A 9 45.62 -6.72 28.06
CA LEU A 9 44.55 -6.89 27.07
C LEU A 9 43.17 -6.56 27.68
N LEU A 10 42.96 -6.97 28.93
CA LEU A 10 41.74 -6.69 29.68
C LEU A 10 41.54 -5.18 29.90
N GLU A 11 42.60 -4.46 30.27
CA GLU A 11 42.56 -3.01 30.43
C GLU A 11 42.31 -2.29 29.09
N GLN A 12 42.86 -2.80 27.99
CA GLN A 12 42.62 -2.27 26.65
C GLN A 12 41.14 -2.37 26.24
N TYR A 13 40.48 -3.51 26.48
CA TYR A 13 39.06 -3.68 26.15
C TYR A 13 38.12 -2.92 27.08
N ILE A 14 38.48 -2.78 28.36
CA ILE A 14 37.76 -1.87 29.27
C ILE A 14 37.89 -0.42 28.79
N GLY A 15 39.08 -0.01 28.32
CA GLY A 15 39.30 1.30 27.72
C GLY A 15 38.51 1.54 26.43
N MET A 16 38.12 0.48 25.71
CA MET A 16 37.22 0.52 24.56
C MET A 16 35.73 0.55 24.94
N GLY A 17 35.40 0.51 26.24
CA GLY A 17 34.04 0.65 26.75
C GLY A 17 33.30 -0.67 27.03
N PHE A 18 33.97 -1.83 26.94
CA PHE A 18 33.35 -3.13 27.23
C PHE A 18 33.38 -3.48 28.72
N SER A 19 32.31 -4.11 29.24
CA SER A 19 32.28 -4.55 30.64
C SER A 19 33.20 -5.75 30.86
N LYS A 20 33.71 -5.88 32.09
CA LYS A 20 34.60 -6.98 32.47
C LYS A 20 33.93 -8.35 32.31
N GLU A 21 32.61 -8.46 32.53
CA GLU A 21 31.87 -9.71 32.30
C GLU A 21 31.82 -10.08 30.81
N LEU A 22 31.52 -9.10 29.93
CA LEU A 22 31.48 -9.31 28.48
C LEU A 22 32.85 -9.75 27.93
N ILE A 23 33.93 -9.15 28.41
CA ILE A 23 35.30 -9.50 27.99
C ILE A 23 35.66 -10.93 28.41
N ASN A 24 35.26 -11.35 29.62
CA ASN A 24 35.51 -12.71 30.08
C ASN A 24 34.70 -13.74 29.28
N MET A 25 33.43 -13.46 28.98
CA MET A 25 32.61 -14.34 28.12
C MET A 25 33.19 -14.47 26.71
N ALA A 26 33.57 -13.34 26.10
CA ALA A 26 34.20 -13.35 24.78
C ALA A 26 35.54 -14.10 24.78
N TRP A 27 36.32 -14.03 25.87
CA TRP A 27 37.56 -14.76 26.03
C TRP A 27 37.35 -16.28 26.15
N GLU A 28 36.32 -16.69 26.89
CA GLU A 28 35.95 -18.11 27.02
C GLU A 28 35.48 -18.70 25.69
N GLU A 29 34.75 -17.94 24.88
CA GLU A 29 34.20 -18.37 23.59
C GLU A 29 35.21 -18.33 22.43
N SER A 30 36.23 -17.45 22.47
CA SER A 30 37.12 -17.21 21.32
C SER A 30 38.41 -18.03 21.36
N ASN A 31 38.79 -18.72 20.29
CA ASN A 31 39.97 -19.61 20.31
C ASN A 31 41.30 -18.87 20.19
N THR A 32 41.28 -17.63 19.69
CA THR A 32 42.47 -16.79 19.51
C THR A 32 42.25 -15.36 20.02
N GLU A 33 43.32 -14.64 20.40
CA GLU A 33 43.26 -13.24 20.86
C GLU A 33 42.62 -12.31 19.79
N ALA A 34 42.78 -12.62 18.50
CA ALA A 34 42.21 -11.83 17.41
C ALA A 34 40.68 -11.98 17.26
N GLU A 35 40.12 -13.11 17.66
CA GLU A 35 38.66 -13.37 17.60
C GLU A 35 37.90 -12.66 18.72
N VAL A 36 38.56 -12.39 19.86
CA VAL A 36 37.93 -11.82 21.07
C VAL A 36 37.24 -10.48 20.78
N ILE A 37 37.83 -9.63 19.92
CA ILE A 37 37.25 -8.34 19.54
C ILE A 37 35.98 -8.52 18.71
N ASN A 38 35.98 -9.44 17.76
CA ASN A 38 34.80 -9.71 16.93
C ASN A 38 33.67 -10.34 17.77
N THR A 39 34.03 -11.24 18.69
CA THR A 39 33.07 -11.81 19.65
C THR A 39 32.54 -10.75 20.61
N LEU A 40 33.39 -9.83 21.08
CA LEU A 40 32.98 -8.68 21.92
C LEU A 40 31.99 -7.76 21.21
N LEU A 41 32.26 -7.41 19.96
CA LEU A 41 31.34 -6.60 19.15
C LEU A 41 30.01 -7.31 18.95
N THR A 42 30.04 -8.60 18.65
CA THR A 42 28.83 -9.42 18.44
C THR A 42 28.00 -9.55 19.74
N LEU A 43 28.65 -9.75 20.89
CA LEU A 43 27.98 -9.85 22.19
C LEU A 43 27.49 -8.48 22.68
N SER A 44 28.21 -7.40 22.37
CA SER A 44 27.80 -6.03 22.66
C SER A 44 26.57 -5.62 21.86
N ASP A 45 26.50 -5.98 20.57
CA ASP A 45 25.33 -5.72 19.72
C ASP A 45 24.08 -6.48 20.22
N LYS A 46 24.27 -7.71 20.69
CA LYS A 46 23.20 -8.49 21.33
C LYS A 46 22.73 -7.87 22.65
N ASN A 47 23.62 -7.36 23.49
CA ASN A 47 23.24 -6.71 24.75
C ASN A 47 22.61 -5.32 24.57
N ASN A 48 23.00 -4.57 23.53
CA ASN A 48 22.35 -3.30 23.17
C ASN A 48 20.93 -3.52 22.61
N ALA A 49 20.65 -4.68 22.01
CA ALA A 49 19.29 -5.07 21.63
C ALA A 49 18.39 -5.43 22.84
N LEU A 50 18.99 -5.81 23.98
CA LEU A 50 18.29 -6.23 25.20
C LEU A 50 18.09 -5.09 26.22
N SER A 51 18.78 -3.96 26.09
CA SER A 51 18.74 -2.85 27.04
C SER A 51 17.80 -1.69 26.65
N ASN A 52 17.27 -1.68 25.43
CA ASN A 52 16.23 -0.75 25.02
C ASN A 52 14.86 -1.29 25.41
N THR A 53 14.22 -0.66 26.40
CA THR A 53 12.78 -0.86 26.65
C THR A 53 12.03 -0.29 25.45
N PRO A 54 11.27 -1.09 24.67
CA PRO A 54 10.68 -0.59 23.44
C PRO A 54 9.48 0.30 23.77
N THR A 55 9.39 1.45 23.10
CA THR A 55 8.09 2.06 22.86
C THR A 55 7.40 1.32 21.71
N LYS A 56 6.06 1.28 21.68
CA LYS A 56 5.26 0.51 20.69
C LYS A 56 5.61 0.75 19.21
N GLN A 57 6.30 1.85 18.87
CA GLN A 57 6.74 2.14 17.50
C GLN A 57 8.05 1.44 17.12
N ASP A 58 8.90 1.07 18.09
CA ASP A 58 10.20 0.46 17.84
C ASP A 58 10.12 -1.06 17.60
N GLU A 59 9.09 -1.73 18.13
CA GLU A 59 8.82 -3.16 17.88
C GLU A 59 8.52 -3.41 16.39
N ASP A 60 7.76 -2.52 15.76
CA ASP A 60 7.42 -2.62 14.34
C ASP A 60 8.67 -2.44 13.47
N VAL A 61 9.57 -1.52 13.83
CA VAL A 61 10.80 -1.25 13.05
C VAL A 61 11.83 -2.38 13.16
N GLN A 62 12.00 -2.97 14.35
CA GLN A 62 12.90 -4.11 14.53
C GLN A 62 12.36 -5.40 13.87
N LEU A 63 11.05 -5.61 13.92
CA LEU A 63 10.39 -6.69 13.19
C LEU A 63 10.57 -6.51 11.67
N ASN A 64 10.46 -5.28 11.17
CA ASN A 64 10.67 -4.94 9.76
C ASN A 64 12.09 -5.25 9.27
N GLN A 65 13.11 -5.00 10.09
CA GLN A 65 14.49 -5.28 9.73
C GLN A 65 14.77 -6.79 9.68
N ALA A 66 14.26 -7.55 10.66
CA ALA A 66 14.34 -9.01 10.68
C ALA A 66 13.59 -9.67 9.50
N LEU A 67 12.50 -9.06 9.04
CA LEU A 67 11.73 -9.50 7.86
C LEU A 67 12.52 -9.32 6.55
N ILE A 68 13.21 -8.19 6.36
CA ILE A 68 14.06 -7.94 5.17
C ILE A 68 15.19 -8.97 5.06
N ASP A 69 15.75 -9.39 6.19
CA ASP A 69 16.83 -10.38 6.21
C ASP A 69 16.29 -11.82 6.01
N SER A 70 15.04 -12.10 6.40
CA SER A 70 14.33 -13.34 6.06
C SER A 70 13.99 -13.44 4.56
N TYR A 71 13.60 -12.34 3.91
CA TYR A 71 13.33 -12.29 2.46
C TYR A 71 14.55 -12.65 1.59
N LYS A 72 15.77 -12.40 2.07
CA LYS A 72 17.00 -12.72 1.34
C LYS A 72 17.37 -14.20 1.39
N THR A 73 16.83 -14.96 2.34
CA THR A 73 17.26 -16.34 2.63
C THR A 73 16.32 -17.42 2.08
N ASN A 74 15.05 -17.13 1.77
CA ASN A 74 14.14 -18.14 1.20
C ASN A 74 12.99 -17.57 0.32
N PRO A 75 13.15 -17.50 -1.02
CA PRO A 75 12.15 -16.90 -1.92
C PRO A 75 10.86 -17.71 -2.13
N GLN A 76 10.81 -18.98 -1.71
CA GLN A 76 9.68 -19.90 -2.01
C GLN A 76 8.64 -20.04 -0.89
N ALA A 77 8.81 -19.37 0.26
CA ALA A 77 7.78 -19.26 1.32
C ALA A 77 6.79 -18.10 1.07
N ALA A 78 6.74 -17.57 -0.15
CA ALA A 78 5.98 -16.38 -0.52
C ALA A 78 4.49 -16.68 -0.73
N THR A 79 3.69 -16.74 0.33
CA THR A 79 2.23 -16.47 0.22
C THR A 79 1.57 -15.93 1.50
N THR A 80 2.33 -15.38 2.45
CA THR A 80 1.79 -14.46 3.46
C THR A 80 2.59 -13.17 3.41
N THR A 81 2.27 -12.33 2.43
CA THR A 81 2.66 -10.93 2.42
C THR A 81 2.08 -10.26 3.66
N PHE A 82 2.87 -10.12 4.73
CA PHE A 82 2.65 -9.02 5.68
C PHE A 82 3.06 -7.75 4.94
N GLU A 83 2.16 -7.24 4.08
CA GLU A 83 2.35 -5.94 3.46
C GLU A 83 2.51 -4.92 4.59
N ILE A 84 3.57 -4.10 4.54
CA ILE A 84 3.68 -2.93 5.40
C ILE A 84 2.63 -1.94 4.89
N VAL A 85 1.41 -2.07 5.41
CA VAL A 85 0.26 -1.29 4.98
C VAL A 85 0.29 0.05 5.71
N SER A 86 0.36 1.15 4.95
CA SER A 86 0.26 2.50 5.51
C SER A 86 -1.05 2.66 6.31
N PRO A 87 -1.10 3.52 7.36
CA PRO A 87 -2.34 3.74 8.11
C PRO A 87 -3.56 4.05 7.23
N GLU A 88 -3.36 4.78 6.13
CA GLU A 88 -4.41 5.07 5.14
C GLU A 88 -4.97 3.81 4.47
N GLN A 89 -4.11 2.90 4.05
CA GLN A 89 -4.50 1.63 3.43
C GLN A 89 -5.08 0.63 4.44
N ARG A 90 -4.85 0.86 5.75
CA ARG A 90 -5.50 0.13 6.85
C ARG A 90 -6.91 0.64 7.14
N LYS A 91 -7.38 1.70 6.47
CA LYS A 91 -8.76 2.18 6.61
C LYS A 91 -9.74 1.17 6.01
N ARG A 92 -10.82 0.91 6.71
CA ARG A 92 -11.91 0.02 6.30
C ARG A 92 -12.69 0.63 5.15
N ASN A 93 -13.10 -0.22 4.21
CA ASN A 93 -14.02 0.15 3.15
C ASN A 93 -15.47 -0.02 3.63
N ASN A 94 -16.32 0.96 3.33
CA ASN A 94 -17.75 0.86 3.59
C ASN A 94 -18.36 -0.37 2.91
N GLY A 95 -19.26 -1.07 3.63
CA GLY A 95 -19.94 -2.25 3.11
C GLY A 95 -19.12 -3.55 3.19
N VAL A 96 -17.88 -3.50 3.72
CA VAL A 96 -17.02 -4.67 3.86
C VAL A 96 -16.85 -5.05 5.34
N PRO A 97 -17.03 -6.34 5.70
CA PRO A 97 -16.76 -6.82 7.05
C PRO A 97 -15.29 -6.63 7.49
N CYS A 98 -15.03 -6.63 8.79
CA CYS A 98 -13.68 -6.51 9.34
C CYS A 98 -12.89 -7.81 9.18
N GLY A 99 -11.63 -7.72 8.76
CA GLY A 99 -10.67 -8.83 8.73
C GLY A 99 -9.97 -9.07 10.08
N LEU A 100 -9.08 -10.06 10.12
CA LEU A 100 -8.23 -10.39 11.28
C LEU A 100 -6.76 -10.52 10.87
N LYS A 101 -5.86 -9.96 11.67
CA LYS A 101 -4.41 -10.15 11.45
C LYS A 101 -4.03 -11.61 11.74
N ASN A 102 -3.21 -12.21 10.88
CA ASN A 102 -2.67 -13.54 11.13
C ASN A 102 -1.56 -13.46 12.18
N VAL A 103 -1.69 -14.24 13.26
CA VAL A 103 -0.74 -14.22 14.39
C VAL A 103 -0.06 -15.59 14.44
N GLY A 104 1.01 -15.78 13.66
CA GLY A 104 1.86 -16.97 13.71
C GLY A 104 1.19 -18.27 13.26
N ASN A 105 0.87 -18.40 11.98
CA ASN A 105 0.23 -19.60 11.38
C ASN A 105 -1.12 -19.98 12.00
N THR A 106 -1.88 -19.01 12.49
CA THR A 106 -3.20 -19.20 13.11
C THR A 106 -4.37 -18.87 12.17
N CYS A 107 -4.15 -18.90 10.85
CA CYS A 107 -5.18 -18.59 9.86
C CYS A 107 -6.44 -19.48 9.98
N TYR A 108 -6.30 -20.74 10.40
CA TYR A 108 -7.44 -21.62 10.67
C TYR A 108 -8.33 -21.06 11.80
N PHE A 109 -7.71 -20.47 12.82
CA PHE A 109 -8.41 -19.89 13.96
C PHE A 109 -9.10 -18.59 13.57
N ASN A 110 -8.47 -17.74 12.75
CA ASN A 110 -9.12 -16.56 12.18
C ASN A 110 -10.41 -16.95 11.45
N GLY A 111 -10.35 -18.02 10.65
CA GLY A 111 -11.52 -18.53 9.92
C GLY A 111 -12.66 -19.04 10.81
N LEU A 112 -12.33 -19.72 11.90
CA LEU A 112 -13.30 -20.18 12.90
C LEU A 112 -13.88 -19.01 13.70
N LEU A 113 -13.04 -18.08 14.14
CA LEU A 113 -13.45 -16.92 14.92
C LEU A 113 -14.41 -16.02 14.13
N GLN A 114 -14.15 -15.82 12.83
CA GLN A 114 -15.07 -15.12 11.93
C GLN A 114 -16.39 -15.88 11.78
N THR A 115 -16.36 -17.21 11.69
CA THR A 115 -17.58 -18.02 11.67
C THR A 115 -18.43 -17.80 12.93
N TYR A 116 -17.81 -17.84 14.12
CA TYR A 116 -18.52 -17.61 15.37
C TYR A 116 -19.04 -16.18 15.51
N PHE A 117 -18.29 -15.17 15.04
CA PHE A 117 -18.73 -13.78 15.02
C PHE A 117 -19.96 -13.52 14.13
N PHE A 118 -20.22 -14.38 13.14
CA PHE A 118 -21.40 -14.30 12.31
C PHE A 118 -22.67 -14.91 12.95
N ASN A 119 -22.54 -15.56 14.11
CA ASN A 119 -23.68 -15.95 14.94
C ASN A 119 -24.09 -14.78 15.85
N SER A 120 -25.25 -14.17 15.60
CA SER A 120 -25.67 -12.96 16.34
C SER A 120 -25.92 -13.21 17.83
N ASP A 121 -26.41 -14.40 18.19
CA ASP A 121 -26.66 -14.74 19.60
C ASP A 121 -25.36 -14.91 20.37
N PHE A 122 -24.35 -15.50 19.75
CA PHE A 122 -23.01 -15.59 20.34
C PHE A 122 -22.41 -14.20 20.58
N VAL A 123 -22.44 -13.32 19.57
CA VAL A 123 -21.98 -11.92 19.73
C VAL A 123 -22.72 -11.23 20.86
N LYS A 124 -24.05 -11.38 20.93
CA LYS A 124 -24.89 -10.78 21.97
C LYS A 124 -24.51 -11.27 23.38
N ILE A 125 -24.23 -12.57 23.55
CA ILE A 125 -23.79 -13.14 24.84
C ILE A 125 -22.46 -12.52 25.26
N ILE A 126 -21.48 -12.45 24.35
CA ILE A 126 -20.14 -11.90 24.64
C ILE A 126 -20.20 -10.40 24.93
N ILE A 127 -20.95 -9.62 24.14
CA ILE A 127 -21.08 -8.16 24.31
C ILE A 127 -21.79 -7.80 25.63
N LYS A 128 -22.75 -8.61 26.07
CA LYS A 128 -23.49 -8.39 27.33
C LYS A 128 -22.80 -8.95 28.58
N PHE A 129 -21.69 -9.66 28.41
CA PHE A 129 -20.93 -10.21 29.53
C PHE A 129 -20.44 -9.10 30.46
N GLN A 130 -20.64 -9.29 31.76
CA GLN A 130 -20.14 -8.41 32.82
C GLN A 130 -19.13 -9.18 33.66
N PRO A 131 -17.87 -8.71 33.74
CA PRO A 131 -16.85 -9.40 34.52
C PRO A 131 -17.07 -9.23 36.04
N PRO A 132 -16.56 -10.17 36.85
CA PRO A 132 -16.52 -9.99 38.29
C PRO A 132 -15.61 -8.81 38.71
N PRO A 133 -15.86 -8.20 39.89
CA PRO A 133 -15.09 -7.05 40.37
C PRO A 133 -13.62 -7.40 40.68
N GLN A 134 -13.29 -8.67 40.89
CA GLN A 134 -11.93 -9.17 41.07
C GLN A 134 -11.74 -10.43 40.22
N ILE A 135 -10.67 -10.46 39.42
CA ILE A 135 -10.31 -11.61 38.58
C ILE A 135 -9.26 -12.41 39.35
N GLU A 136 -9.60 -13.64 39.75
CA GLU A 136 -8.69 -14.54 40.46
C GLU A 136 -7.54 -15.02 39.58
N GLN A 137 -6.38 -15.32 40.17
CA GLN A 137 -5.27 -15.92 39.42
C GLN A 137 -5.51 -17.43 39.25
N GLY A 138 -5.47 -17.93 38.01
CA GLY A 138 -5.64 -19.35 37.71
C GLY A 138 -6.38 -19.57 36.38
N LYS A 139 -6.80 -20.83 36.14
CA LYS A 139 -7.54 -21.23 34.93
C LYS A 139 -8.81 -20.39 34.73
N GLN A 140 -9.63 -20.25 35.77
CA GLN A 140 -10.89 -19.50 35.71
C GLN A 140 -10.69 -18.01 35.43
N GLY A 141 -9.64 -17.40 36.02
CA GLY A 141 -9.27 -16.01 35.70
C GLY A 141 -8.84 -15.82 34.25
N LYS A 142 -8.07 -16.76 33.69
CA LYS A 142 -7.70 -16.75 32.27
C LYS A 142 -8.92 -16.92 31.36
N SER A 143 -9.87 -17.78 31.72
CA SER A 143 -11.14 -17.95 31.01
C SER A 143 -11.98 -16.67 31.00
N ILE A 144 -12.07 -15.96 32.13
CA ILE A 144 -12.75 -14.64 32.20
C ILE A 144 -12.01 -13.60 31.34
N GLN A 145 -10.68 -13.57 31.42
CA GLN A 145 -9.86 -12.66 30.60
C GLN A 145 -10.01 -12.94 29.10
N LEU A 146 -10.15 -14.22 28.70
CA LEU A 146 -10.43 -14.61 27.33
C LEU A 146 -11.76 -14.02 26.86
N VAL A 147 -12.83 -14.13 27.66
CA VAL A 147 -14.14 -13.54 27.32
C VAL A 147 -14.06 -12.01 27.21
N LEU A 148 -13.30 -11.35 28.09
CA LEU A 148 -13.08 -9.90 28.01
C LEU A 148 -12.30 -9.47 26.76
N ASN A 149 -11.22 -10.19 26.45
CA ASN A 149 -10.43 -9.92 25.25
C ASN A 149 -11.25 -10.19 23.98
N LEU A 150 -12.12 -11.21 24.00
CA LEU A 150 -13.06 -11.49 22.93
C LEU A 150 -14.13 -10.40 22.80
N GLN A 151 -14.63 -9.87 23.93
CA GLN A 151 -15.55 -8.73 23.93
C GLN A 151 -14.89 -7.50 23.30
N HIS A 152 -13.66 -7.15 23.69
CA HIS A 152 -12.91 -6.06 23.06
C HIS A 152 -12.69 -6.28 21.57
N LEU A 153 -12.29 -7.49 21.17
CA LEU A 153 -12.10 -7.83 19.77
C LEU A 153 -13.39 -7.67 18.96
N PHE A 154 -14.52 -8.16 19.48
CA PHE A 154 -15.82 -8.05 18.82
C PHE A 154 -16.30 -6.60 18.73
N LEU A 155 -16.07 -5.78 19.75
CA LEU A 155 -16.35 -4.34 19.70
C LEU A 155 -15.59 -3.66 18.55
N SER A 156 -14.29 -3.93 18.42
CA SER A 156 -13.48 -3.41 17.33
C SER A 156 -13.93 -3.97 15.97
N MET A 157 -14.29 -5.25 15.85
CA MET A 157 -14.81 -5.82 14.60
C MET A 157 -16.15 -5.20 14.18
N ILE A 158 -17.00 -4.83 15.14
CA ILE A 158 -18.28 -4.16 14.90
C ILE A 158 -18.09 -2.76 14.34
N GLY A 159 -17.32 -1.89 15.02
CA GLY A 159 -17.32 -0.46 14.73
C GLY A 159 -15.97 0.20 14.46
N SER A 160 -14.85 -0.52 14.47
CA SER A 160 -13.56 0.08 14.14
C SER A 160 -13.50 0.54 12.68
N ASP A 161 -12.91 1.71 12.46
CA ASP A 161 -12.57 2.24 11.14
C ASP A 161 -11.37 1.52 10.51
N LYS A 162 -10.74 0.60 11.24
CA LYS A 162 -9.66 -0.26 10.74
C LYS A 162 -10.25 -1.40 9.91
N LYS A 163 -9.57 -1.71 8.80
CA LYS A 163 -9.91 -2.81 7.89
C LYS A 163 -9.82 -4.18 8.55
N TYR A 164 -8.93 -4.33 9.53
CA TYR A 164 -8.72 -5.54 10.29
C TYR A 164 -8.34 -5.23 11.74
N VAL A 165 -8.55 -6.20 12.63
CA VAL A 165 -8.18 -6.13 14.05
C VAL A 165 -7.17 -7.23 14.39
N ASP A 166 -6.35 -7.00 15.41
CA ASP A 166 -5.35 -7.96 15.89
C ASP A 166 -5.96 -8.89 16.95
N PRO A 167 -6.08 -10.21 16.70
CA PRO A 167 -6.62 -11.18 17.66
C PRO A 167 -5.58 -11.69 18.67
N SER A 168 -4.35 -11.14 18.70
CA SER A 168 -3.24 -11.64 19.55
C SER A 168 -3.62 -11.83 21.02
N ASP A 169 -4.38 -10.89 21.60
CA ASP A 169 -4.74 -10.96 23.03
C ASP A 169 -5.75 -12.09 23.32
N VAL A 170 -6.62 -12.40 22.35
CA VAL A 170 -7.51 -13.57 22.44
C VAL A 170 -6.68 -14.85 22.38
N VAL A 171 -5.80 -14.98 21.39
CA VAL A 171 -4.97 -16.19 21.21
C VAL A 171 -4.08 -16.45 22.43
N LYS A 172 -3.45 -15.41 22.99
CA LYS A 172 -2.60 -15.51 24.20
C LYS A 172 -3.37 -15.90 25.47
N SER A 173 -4.69 -15.69 25.48
CA SER A 173 -5.53 -15.99 26.65
C SER A 173 -6.04 -17.43 26.66
N ILE A 174 -5.91 -18.17 25.56
CA ILE A 174 -6.34 -19.57 25.48
C ILE A 174 -5.32 -20.44 26.22
N CYS A 175 -5.81 -21.23 27.17
CA CYS A 175 -4.98 -22.10 27.98
C CYS A 175 -5.49 -23.55 28.02
N ASP A 176 -4.55 -24.47 28.24
CA ASP A 176 -4.85 -25.88 28.52
C ASP A 176 -5.52 -26.05 29.90
N ASP A 177 -5.81 -27.30 30.27
CA ASP A 177 -6.49 -27.63 31.53
C ASP A 177 -5.62 -27.35 32.77
N PHE A 178 -4.30 -27.21 32.60
CA PHE A 178 -3.36 -26.81 33.65
C PHE A 178 -3.17 -25.29 33.71
N GLY A 179 -3.83 -24.53 32.85
CA GLY A 179 -3.70 -23.09 32.77
C GLY A 179 -2.45 -22.62 32.04
N ASN A 180 -1.73 -23.47 31.31
CA ASN A 180 -0.61 -23.06 30.47
C ASN A 180 -1.13 -22.50 29.14
N VAL A 181 -0.49 -21.44 28.63
CA VAL A 181 -0.85 -20.86 27.33
C VAL A 181 -0.53 -21.87 26.24
N LEU A 182 -1.45 -22.04 25.29
CA LEU A 182 -1.21 -22.94 24.17
C LEU A 182 -0.08 -22.36 23.28
N PRO A 183 0.95 -23.16 22.92
CA PRO A 183 2.01 -22.69 22.04
C PRO A 183 1.44 -22.36 20.66
N ILE A 184 1.79 -21.17 20.16
CA ILE A 184 1.41 -20.64 18.85
C ILE A 184 2.50 -21.05 17.87
N GLY A 185 2.16 -21.72 16.76
CA GLY A 185 3.08 -21.97 15.64
C GLY A 185 3.25 -23.45 15.26
N ASP A 186 2.98 -24.39 16.15
CA ASP A 186 2.84 -25.80 15.77
C ASP A 186 1.46 -26.00 15.16
N GLN A 187 1.37 -26.61 13.97
CA GLN A 187 0.10 -27.02 13.35
C GLN A 187 -0.57 -28.10 14.20
N LYS A 188 -1.11 -27.71 15.37
CA LYS A 188 -1.92 -28.57 16.20
C LYS A 188 -3.25 -28.86 15.48
N ASP A 189 -3.85 -29.99 15.85
CA ASP A 189 -5.17 -30.38 15.37
C ASP A 189 -6.17 -29.24 15.61
N VAL A 190 -6.73 -28.69 14.53
CA VAL A 190 -7.72 -27.60 14.53
C VAL A 190 -8.88 -27.93 15.47
N GLY A 191 -9.25 -29.20 15.58
CA GLY A 191 -10.29 -29.66 16.48
C GLY A 191 -9.95 -29.46 17.95
N GLU A 192 -8.72 -29.78 18.37
CA GLU A 192 -8.28 -29.66 19.76
C GLU A 192 -8.17 -28.19 20.19
N PHE A 193 -7.57 -27.35 19.35
CA PHE A 193 -7.45 -25.92 19.66
C PHE A 193 -8.83 -25.27 19.80
N ASN A 194 -9.75 -25.60 18.89
CA ASN A 194 -11.11 -25.09 18.92
C ASN A 194 -11.92 -25.60 20.13
N HIS A 195 -11.69 -26.86 20.54
CA HIS A 195 -12.29 -27.42 21.75
C HIS A 195 -11.87 -26.63 22.99
N TYR A 196 -10.56 -26.36 23.16
CA TYR A 196 -10.08 -25.53 24.27
C TYR A 196 -10.67 -24.12 24.22
N PHE A 197 -10.69 -23.49 23.04
CA PHE A 197 -11.23 -22.15 22.87
C PHE A 197 -12.69 -22.05 23.35
N LEU A 198 -13.59 -22.92 22.87
CA LEU A 198 -15.00 -22.88 23.27
C LEU A 198 -15.22 -23.31 24.73
N SER A 199 -14.47 -24.30 25.21
CA SER A 199 -14.54 -24.73 26.62
C SER A 199 -14.16 -23.61 27.58
N ARG A 200 -13.08 -22.87 27.30
CA ARG A 200 -12.64 -21.75 28.14
C ARG A 200 -13.65 -20.59 28.11
N ILE A 201 -14.31 -20.35 26.98
CA ILE A 201 -15.40 -19.34 26.89
C ILE A 201 -16.59 -19.77 27.75
N GLY A 202 -17.02 -21.02 27.63
CA GLY A 202 -18.08 -21.60 28.46
C GLY A 202 -17.81 -21.44 29.96
N GLU A 203 -16.61 -21.85 30.39
CA GLU A 203 -16.13 -21.68 31.77
C GLU A 203 -16.12 -20.21 32.22
N GLY A 204 -15.71 -19.28 31.35
CA GLY A 204 -15.69 -17.85 31.63
C GLY A 204 -17.08 -17.23 31.78
N LEU A 205 -18.03 -17.66 30.95
CA LEU A 205 -19.43 -17.21 31.00
C LEU A 205 -20.19 -17.80 32.21
N ALA A 206 -19.91 -19.04 32.58
CA ALA A 206 -20.58 -19.77 33.67
C ALA A 206 -20.14 -19.34 35.08
N TYR A 207 -19.23 -18.37 35.22
CA TYR A 207 -18.73 -17.89 36.51
C TYR A 207 -19.83 -17.47 37.50
N ASN A 208 -20.96 -16.94 37.00
CA ASN A 208 -22.07 -16.50 37.85
C ASN A 208 -22.96 -17.64 38.38
N GLU A 209 -22.89 -18.84 37.81
CA GLU A 209 -23.83 -19.94 38.11
C GLU A 209 -23.26 -21.02 39.05
N HIS A 210 -21.94 -21.12 39.19
CA HIS A 210 -21.30 -22.22 39.95
C HIS A 210 -20.63 -21.73 41.23
N GLN A 211 -21.37 -21.72 42.35
CA GLN A 211 -20.73 -22.06 43.62
C GLN A 211 -20.30 -23.53 43.54
N PRO A 212 -19.03 -23.88 43.79
CA PRO A 212 -18.53 -25.23 43.53
C PRO A 212 -19.08 -26.21 44.58
N SER A 213 -20.13 -26.94 44.23
CA SER A 213 -20.45 -28.21 44.90
C SER A 213 -19.43 -29.25 44.46
N LYS A 214 -18.53 -29.64 45.36
CA LYS A 214 -17.63 -30.79 45.23
C LYS A 214 -18.44 -32.03 44.81
N ILE A 215 -18.23 -32.53 43.60
CA ILE A 215 -18.63 -33.88 43.21
C ILE A 215 -17.34 -34.58 42.78
N GLU A 216 -17.02 -35.67 43.48
CA GLU A 216 -15.84 -36.52 43.25
C GLU A 216 -16.05 -37.34 41.96
N ASP A 217 -15.13 -37.19 40.99
CA ASP A 217 -15.07 -38.04 39.81
C ASP A 217 -14.47 -39.41 40.18
N GLN A 218 -15.23 -40.50 40.02
CA GLN A 218 -14.69 -41.86 39.99
C GLN A 218 -14.33 -42.26 38.55
N PRO A 219 -13.11 -42.78 38.28
CA PRO A 219 -12.72 -43.23 36.96
C PRO A 219 -13.22 -44.66 36.69
N HIS A 220 -13.95 -44.84 35.59
CA HIS A 220 -14.24 -46.16 35.01
C HIS A 220 -13.28 -46.45 33.85
N GLU A 221 -12.54 -47.57 33.93
CA GLU A 221 -11.59 -48.02 32.93
C GLU A 221 -12.28 -48.77 31.77
N GLY A 222 -11.80 -48.50 30.54
CA GLY A 222 -11.94 -49.43 29.41
C GLY A 222 -12.71 -48.89 28.19
N SER A 223 -12.11 -47.99 27.39
CA SER A 223 -12.41 -47.81 25.95
C SER A 223 -11.38 -46.90 25.27
N SER A 224 -10.76 -47.40 24.19
CA SER A 224 -9.53 -46.89 23.53
C SER A 224 -9.74 -45.72 22.56
N SER A 225 -10.76 -44.89 22.75
CA SER A 225 -10.99 -43.72 21.89
C SER A 225 -10.11 -42.56 22.35
N ILE A 226 -9.27 -42.02 21.46
CA ILE A 226 -8.36 -40.87 21.68
C ILE A 226 -9.11 -39.56 22.08
N LEU A 227 -10.44 -39.60 22.19
CA LEU A 227 -11.31 -38.48 22.54
C LEU A 227 -11.79 -38.44 24.01
N ARG A 228 -11.48 -39.43 24.87
CA ARG A 228 -11.96 -39.43 26.27
C ARG A 228 -10.97 -39.05 27.37
N LEU A 229 -9.69 -38.83 27.05
CA LEU A 229 -8.70 -38.39 28.03
C LEU A 229 -8.40 -36.90 27.86
N LYS A 230 -9.30 -36.02 28.34
CA LYS A 230 -9.00 -34.62 28.71
C LYS A 230 -10.19 -33.99 29.45
N SER A 231 -9.98 -33.63 30.72
CA SER A 231 -10.95 -33.07 31.66
C SER A 231 -11.26 -31.59 31.36
N SER A 232 -11.98 -31.34 30.27
CA SER A 232 -12.65 -30.07 29.98
C SER A 232 -14.13 -30.36 29.69
N THR A 233 -14.92 -30.49 30.75
CA THR A 233 -16.31 -30.91 30.67
C THR A 233 -17.16 -29.77 30.09
N ILE A 234 -17.33 -29.77 28.77
CA ILE A 234 -18.37 -28.98 28.11
C ILE A 234 -19.71 -29.52 28.60
N HIS A 235 -20.44 -28.70 29.36
CA HIS A 235 -21.74 -29.08 29.90
C HIS A 235 -22.84 -28.83 28.86
N ASP A 236 -23.81 -29.75 28.78
CA ASP A 236 -24.95 -29.68 27.84
C ASP A 236 -25.80 -28.40 28.03
N GLU A 237 -25.82 -27.86 29.24
CA GLU A 237 -26.60 -26.66 29.58
C GLU A 237 -25.91 -25.33 29.31
N ASP A 238 -24.60 -25.34 29.00
CA ASP A 238 -23.81 -24.13 28.73
C ASP A 238 -24.36 -23.38 27.50
N PRO A 239 -24.50 -22.04 27.57
CA PRO A 239 -24.82 -21.20 26.42
C PRO A 239 -24.00 -21.53 25.16
N VAL A 240 -22.70 -21.82 25.29
CA VAL A 240 -21.83 -22.14 24.15
C VAL A 240 -22.21 -23.49 23.53
N SER A 241 -22.49 -24.50 24.37
CA SER A 241 -22.94 -25.84 23.94
C SER A 241 -24.24 -25.77 23.15
N LYS A 242 -25.21 -24.99 23.63
CA LYS A 242 -26.53 -24.83 22.98
C LYS A 242 -26.44 -24.22 21.57
N LEU A 243 -25.41 -23.40 21.33
CA LEU A 243 -25.22 -22.72 20.03
C LEU A 243 -24.45 -23.59 19.03
N PHE A 244 -23.36 -24.23 19.46
CA PHE A 244 -22.38 -24.82 18.53
C PHE A 244 -22.21 -26.34 18.64
N PHE A 245 -22.81 -27.00 19.63
CA PHE A 245 -22.67 -28.44 19.82
C PHE A 245 -23.96 -29.19 19.49
N CYS A 246 -23.78 -30.39 18.96
CA CYS A 246 -24.84 -31.34 18.65
C CYS A 246 -24.73 -32.57 19.56
N LYS A 247 -25.85 -32.94 20.19
CA LYS A 247 -25.93 -34.12 21.05
C LYS A 247 -26.25 -35.37 20.24
N VAL A 248 -25.34 -36.34 20.28
CA VAL A 248 -25.42 -37.59 19.53
C VAL A 248 -25.57 -38.77 20.49
N HIS A 249 -26.64 -39.53 20.34
CA HIS A 249 -26.91 -40.76 21.06
C HIS A 249 -26.33 -41.94 20.29
N HIS A 250 -25.30 -42.57 20.86
CA HIS A 250 -24.68 -43.77 20.33
C HIS A 250 -25.43 -45.00 20.85
N TYR A 251 -25.84 -45.86 19.94
CA TYR A 251 -26.42 -47.18 20.21
C TYR A 251 -25.56 -48.23 19.50
N LEU A 252 -24.83 -49.03 20.25
CA LEU A 252 -23.95 -50.08 19.72
C LEU A 252 -24.60 -51.45 19.94
N GLN A 253 -24.78 -52.22 18.87
CA GLN A 253 -25.33 -53.57 18.91
C GLN A 253 -24.25 -54.58 18.51
N PHE A 254 -24.02 -55.60 19.33
CA PHE A 254 -23.02 -56.65 19.08
C PHE A 254 -23.45 -57.98 19.68
N ASP A 255 -22.90 -59.09 19.18
CA ASP A 255 -23.15 -60.41 19.74
C ASP A 255 -22.14 -60.78 20.82
N GLN A 256 -22.61 -61.39 21.89
CA GLN A 256 -21.78 -61.95 22.96
C GLN A 256 -22.24 -63.37 23.24
N ALA A 257 -21.37 -64.36 22.98
CA ALA A 257 -21.69 -65.78 23.11
C ALA A 257 -23.01 -66.20 22.40
N GLY A 258 -23.31 -65.60 21.24
CA GLY A 258 -24.53 -65.85 20.47
C GLY A 258 -25.80 -65.13 20.94
N VAL A 259 -25.68 -64.23 21.93
CA VAL A 259 -26.78 -63.39 22.43
C VAL A 259 -26.54 -61.93 21.99
N PRO A 260 -27.52 -61.25 21.37
CA PRO A 260 -27.40 -59.83 21.05
C PRO A 260 -27.34 -58.98 22.33
N GLN A 261 -26.33 -58.14 22.42
CA GLN A 261 -26.14 -57.13 23.47
C GLN A 261 -26.18 -55.73 22.86
N SER A 262 -26.53 -54.74 23.69
CA SER A 262 -26.52 -53.34 23.29
C SER A 262 -25.87 -52.43 24.34
N ARG A 263 -25.20 -51.37 23.88
CA ARG A 263 -24.60 -50.34 24.72
C ARG A 263 -24.98 -48.96 24.22
N ASP A 264 -25.37 -48.12 25.16
CA ASP A 264 -25.81 -46.77 24.89
C ASP A 264 -24.88 -45.76 25.54
N SER A 265 -24.53 -44.72 24.80
CA SER A 265 -23.81 -43.56 25.33
C SER A 265 -24.27 -42.29 24.62
N THR A 266 -23.93 -41.14 25.17
CA THR A 266 -24.25 -39.86 24.55
C THR A 266 -23.04 -38.96 24.61
N GLU A 267 -22.72 -38.31 23.49
CA GLU A 267 -21.57 -37.43 23.35
C GLU A 267 -21.96 -36.14 22.63
N LEU A 268 -21.26 -35.05 22.95
CA LEU A 268 -21.42 -33.76 22.30
C LEU A 268 -20.38 -33.64 21.18
N TYR A 269 -20.85 -33.30 19.98
CA TYR A 269 -20.02 -33.05 18.82
C TYR A 269 -20.07 -31.57 18.47
N ASN A 270 -18.92 -30.90 18.44
CA ASN A 270 -18.81 -29.62 17.74
C ASN A 270 -18.84 -29.85 16.24
N PHE A 271 -17.95 -30.73 15.77
CA PHE A 271 -17.85 -31.10 14.36
C PHE A 271 -18.14 -32.59 14.20
N ILE A 272 -19.10 -32.92 13.35
CA ILE A 272 -19.37 -34.30 12.94
C ILE A 272 -18.32 -34.68 11.89
N PRO A 273 -17.48 -35.71 12.13
CA PRO A 273 -16.48 -36.14 11.16
C PRO A 273 -17.15 -36.86 9.98
N ILE A 274 -16.73 -36.53 8.76
CA ILE A 274 -17.26 -37.09 7.53
C ILE A 274 -16.13 -37.57 6.62
N ASP A 275 -16.27 -38.77 6.08
CA ASP A 275 -15.33 -39.39 5.14
C ASP A 275 -15.61 -39.01 3.68
N LEU A 276 -14.55 -38.85 2.89
CA LEU A 276 -14.66 -38.51 1.46
C LEU A 276 -15.17 -39.63 0.56
N LYS A 277 -15.08 -40.89 1.01
CA LYS A 277 -15.38 -42.08 0.18
C LYS A 277 -16.84 -42.16 -0.28
N ASP A 278 -17.70 -41.37 0.32
CA ASP A 278 -19.15 -41.49 0.23
C ASP A 278 -19.77 -40.55 -0.82
N GLY A 279 -18.93 -39.74 -1.49
CA GLY A 279 -19.28 -38.95 -2.67
C GLY A 279 -20.01 -37.63 -2.38
N ASN A 280 -21.10 -37.66 -1.61
CA ASN A 280 -21.84 -36.45 -1.20
C ASN A 280 -22.13 -36.42 0.31
N LEU A 281 -22.54 -35.25 0.80
CA LEU A 281 -22.79 -35.02 2.22
C LEU A 281 -23.85 -35.96 2.82
N TYR A 282 -24.96 -36.25 2.14
CA TYR A 282 -26.01 -37.11 2.70
C TYR A 282 -25.60 -38.58 2.81
N ASP A 283 -24.93 -39.11 1.80
CA ASP A 283 -24.42 -40.49 1.84
C ASP A 283 -23.35 -40.63 2.92
N ALA A 284 -22.48 -39.62 3.06
CA ALA A 284 -21.44 -39.60 4.08
C ALA A 284 -22.02 -39.44 5.50
N PHE A 285 -23.09 -38.66 5.65
CA PHE A 285 -23.82 -38.55 6.90
C PHE A 285 -24.56 -39.85 7.23
N ASP A 286 -25.18 -40.55 6.27
CA ASP A 286 -25.80 -41.88 6.51
C ASP A 286 -24.79 -42.89 7.08
N ASN A 287 -23.56 -42.89 6.57
CA ASN A 287 -22.49 -43.76 7.07
C ASN A 287 -22.01 -43.36 8.47
N PHE A 288 -22.00 -42.06 8.78
CA PHE A 288 -21.78 -41.62 10.16
C PHE A 288 -22.92 -42.10 11.07
N ILE A 289 -24.18 -42.04 10.65
CA ILE A 289 -25.31 -42.51 11.45
C ILE A 289 -25.30 -44.02 11.61
N ILE A 290 -24.94 -44.80 10.58
CA ILE A 290 -24.97 -46.26 10.61
C ILE A 290 -23.65 -46.82 10.08
N ASN A 291 -22.82 -47.32 11.00
CA ASN A 291 -21.52 -47.89 10.69
C ASN A 291 -21.40 -49.32 11.24
N SER A 292 -20.79 -50.22 10.46
CA SER A 292 -20.45 -51.59 10.88
C SER A 292 -18.97 -51.70 11.23
N ILE A 293 -18.67 -52.21 12.42
CA ILE A 293 -17.32 -52.45 12.93
C ILE A 293 -17.09 -53.96 12.86
N GLU A 294 -16.29 -54.41 11.88
CA GLU A 294 -16.04 -55.84 11.65
C GLU A 294 -15.19 -56.49 12.76
N ASP A 295 -14.20 -55.75 13.28
CA ASP A 295 -13.23 -56.24 14.26
C ASP A 295 -13.53 -55.77 15.70
N PHE A 296 -14.81 -55.67 16.09
CA PHE A 296 -15.16 -55.22 17.43
C PHE A 296 -14.83 -56.28 18.47
N LYS A 297 -14.01 -55.93 19.46
CA LYS A 297 -13.75 -56.80 20.62
C LYS A 297 -14.83 -56.60 21.67
N ASN A 298 -15.66 -57.62 21.88
CA ASN A 298 -16.66 -57.61 22.95
C ASN A 298 -16.01 -57.73 24.34
N ASP A 299 -16.81 -57.73 25.40
CA ASP A 299 -16.30 -57.81 26.79
C ASP A 299 -15.55 -59.10 27.12
N LEU A 300 -15.76 -60.14 26.31
CA LEU A 300 -15.04 -61.41 26.39
C LEU A 300 -13.79 -61.44 25.50
N SER A 301 -13.42 -60.29 24.90
CA SER A 301 -12.34 -60.14 23.92
C SER A 301 -12.53 -60.98 22.64
N GLU A 302 -13.75 -61.42 22.35
CA GLU A 302 -14.09 -62.08 21.09
C GLU A 302 -14.22 -61.02 19.99
N THR A 303 -13.74 -61.33 18.79
CA THR A 303 -13.89 -60.45 17.62
C THR A 303 -15.24 -60.74 16.98
N VAL A 304 -16.15 -59.77 17.04
CA VAL A 304 -17.52 -59.86 16.53
C VAL A 304 -17.82 -58.66 15.64
N CYS A 305 -18.75 -58.83 14.69
CA CYS A 305 -19.24 -57.70 13.93
C CYS A 305 -20.25 -56.93 14.78
N ALA A 306 -19.97 -55.65 15.05
CA ALA A 306 -20.85 -54.77 15.79
C ALA A 306 -21.44 -53.70 14.86
N THR A 307 -22.72 -53.36 15.03
CA THR A 307 -23.33 -52.23 14.33
C THR A 307 -23.47 -51.06 15.28
N LYS A 308 -22.85 -49.93 14.94
CA LYS A 308 -22.94 -48.67 15.67
C LYS A 308 -23.95 -47.75 14.98
N TYR A 309 -24.89 -47.25 15.76
CA TYR A 309 -25.85 -46.24 15.35
C TYR A 309 -25.58 -44.94 16.10
N ASN A 310 -25.47 -43.82 15.39
CA ASN A 310 -25.20 -42.50 15.95
C ASN A 310 -26.41 -41.60 15.66
N TRP A 311 -27.39 -41.54 16.53
CA TRP A 311 -28.60 -40.75 16.29
C TRP A 311 -28.51 -39.35 16.88
N ILE A 312 -28.98 -38.34 16.16
CA ILE A 312 -29.00 -36.97 16.69
C ILE A 312 -30.22 -36.79 17.60
N GLN A 313 -30.00 -36.43 18.86
CA GLN A 313 -31.06 -36.44 19.87
C GLN A 313 -32.10 -35.32 19.65
N GLY A 314 -31.67 -34.17 19.14
CA GLY A 314 -32.54 -33.03 18.81
C GLY A 314 -31.87 -32.11 17.81
N ALA A 315 -32.66 -31.28 17.12
CA ALA A 315 -32.17 -30.39 16.07
C ALA A 315 -31.34 -29.23 16.68
N PRO A 316 -29.99 -29.23 16.54
CA PRO A 316 -29.12 -28.21 17.13
C PRO A 316 -29.28 -26.87 16.40
N GLN A 317 -28.84 -25.76 17.01
CA GLN A 317 -28.89 -24.46 16.34
C GLN A 317 -27.93 -24.39 15.15
N THR A 318 -26.70 -24.87 15.38
CA THR A 318 -25.65 -24.98 14.38
C THR A 318 -25.31 -26.45 14.18
N LEU A 319 -25.11 -26.84 12.92
CA LEU A 319 -24.70 -28.18 12.54
C LEU A 319 -23.43 -28.08 11.71
N SER A 320 -22.33 -28.62 12.23
CA SER A 320 -21.01 -28.46 11.63
C SER A 320 -20.41 -29.82 11.26
N PHE A 321 -19.77 -29.89 10.09
CA PHE A 321 -19.18 -31.09 9.53
C PHE A 321 -17.70 -30.88 9.22
N GLN A 322 -16.84 -31.78 9.68
CA GLN A 322 -15.41 -31.80 9.38
C GLN A 322 -15.13 -32.87 8.33
N ILE A 323 -14.63 -32.46 7.17
CA ILE A 323 -14.32 -33.35 6.05
C ILE A 323 -12.91 -33.92 6.26
N GLN A 324 -12.79 -35.22 6.46
CA GLN A 324 -11.53 -35.90 6.69
C GLN A 324 -10.77 -36.11 5.38
N ARG A 325 -9.95 -35.12 5.00
CA ARG A 325 -9.14 -35.17 3.76
C ARG A 325 -7.74 -35.70 3.95
N VAL A 326 -7.21 -35.76 5.16
CA VAL A 326 -5.83 -36.17 5.43
C VAL A 326 -5.84 -37.59 5.96
N THR A 327 -5.13 -38.48 5.26
CA THR A 327 -4.98 -39.88 5.67
C THR A 327 -3.50 -40.26 5.67
N TYR A 328 -3.11 -41.14 6.59
CA TYR A 328 -1.74 -41.64 6.64
C TYR A 328 -1.56 -42.77 5.62
N SER A 329 -0.66 -42.59 4.66
CA SER A 329 -0.33 -43.62 3.69
C SER A 329 0.82 -44.48 4.20
N LYS A 330 0.53 -45.74 4.50
CA LYS A 330 1.56 -46.73 4.88
C LYS A 330 2.61 -46.93 3.77
N GLU A 331 2.21 -46.75 2.51
CA GLU A 331 3.12 -46.91 1.35
C GLU A 331 4.14 -45.77 1.25
N LYS A 332 3.72 -44.53 1.55
CA LYS A 332 4.57 -43.35 1.46
C LYS A 332 5.20 -42.93 2.79
N ASN A 333 4.78 -43.55 3.90
CA ASN A 333 5.17 -43.17 5.27
C ASN A 333 4.98 -41.66 5.53
N ASP A 334 3.93 -41.07 4.96
CA ASP A 334 3.64 -39.64 5.03
C ASP A 334 2.13 -39.40 5.00
N LEU A 335 1.71 -38.22 5.44
CA LEU A 335 0.32 -37.76 5.38
C LEU A 335 -0.03 -37.32 3.97
N ILE A 336 -1.09 -37.89 3.41
CA ILE A 336 -1.58 -37.56 2.07
C ILE A 336 -2.92 -36.84 2.19
N LYS A 337 -3.01 -35.68 1.54
CA LYS A 337 -4.25 -34.93 1.36
C LYS A 337 -5.00 -35.48 0.14
N GLN A 338 -6.22 -35.95 0.36
CA GLN A 338 -7.16 -36.37 -0.67
C GLN A 338 -7.82 -35.13 -1.29
N ASN A 339 -7.71 -35.01 -2.61
CA ASN A 339 -8.24 -33.90 -3.39
C ASN A 339 -9.48 -34.31 -4.20
N ASP A 340 -10.10 -35.44 -3.85
CA ASP A 340 -11.32 -35.89 -4.51
C ASP A 340 -12.44 -34.86 -4.33
N GLU A 341 -13.24 -34.72 -5.40
CA GLU A 341 -14.39 -33.82 -5.40
C GLU A 341 -15.42 -34.30 -4.37
N PHE A 342 -15.91 -33.39 -3.55
CA PHE A 342 -16.94 -33.68 -2.55
C PHE A 342 -18.05 -32.65 -2.65
N GLN A 343 -19.23 -33.11 -3.06
CA GLN A 343 -20.39 -32.24 -3.30
C GLN A 343 -21.30 -32.19 -2.08
N PHE A 344 -21.85 -31.01 -1.83
CA PHE A 344 -22.80 -30.75 -0.76
C PHE A 344 -23.75 -29.62 -1.16
N GLU A 345 -24.97 -29.67 -0.64
CA GLU A 345 -26.00 -28.69 -0.93
C GLU A 345 -25.91 -27.45 -0.04
N GLU A 346 -26.36 -26.30 -0.55
CA GLU A 346 -26.47 -25.09 0.26
C GLU A 346 -27.58 -25.19 1.32
N GLU A 347 -28.55 -26.06 1.10
CA GLU A 347 -29.68 -26.30 2.01
C GLU A 347 -29.83 -27.80 2.26
N ILE A 348 -29.90 -28.18 3.54
CA ILE A 348 -30.04 -29.58 3.95
C ILE A 348 -31.19 -29.76 4.96
N TYR A 349 -31.66 -31.00 5.10
CA TYR A 349 -32.72 -31.38 6.02
C TYR A 349 -32.23 -32.46 6.98
N LEU A 350 -32.30 -32.18 8.28
CA LEU A 350 -31.76 -33.04 9.33
C LEU A 350 -32.70 -34.19 9.72
N ASP A 351 -33.99 -34.11 9.38
CA ASP A 351 -35.05 -34.97 9.93
C ASP A 351 -34.76 -36.47 9.80
N ARG A 352 -34.06 -36.89 8.74
CA ARG A 352 -33.67 -38.28 8.45
C ARG A 352 -32.80 -38.90 9.56
N PHE A 353 -32.01 -38.06 10.22
CA PHE A 353 -30.95 -38.47 11.14
C PHE A 353 -31.29 -38.19 12.61
N LEU A 354 -32.48 -37.63 12.88
CA LEU A 354 -32.97 -37.43 14.24
C LEU A 354 -33.43 -38.75 14.86
N HIS A 355 -33.14 -38.92 16.15
CA HIS A 355 -33.48 -40.13 16.91
C HIS A 355 -34.98 -40.44 16.90
N GLU A 356 -35.84 -39.41 16.95
CA GLU A 356 -37.30 -39.52 16.86
C GLU A 356 -37.78 -40.21 15.58
N ASN A 357 -37.02 -40.09 14.49
CA ASN A 357 -37.34 -40.61 13.17
C ASN A 357 -36.62 -41.92 12.84
N SER A 358 -35.78 -42.43 13.75
CA SER A 358 -34.90 -43.59 13.55
C SER A 358 -35.62 -44.81 12.96
N LYS A 359 -36.74 -45.22 13.56
CA LYS A 359 -37.54 -46.38 13.09
C LYS A 359 -38.02 -46.18 11.65
N ARG A 360 -38.64 -45.03 11.38
CA ARG A 360 -39.17 -44.69 10.05
C ARG A 360 -38.05 -44.60 9.01
N TYR A 361 -36.90 -44.05 9.39
CA TYR A 361 -35.74 -43.94 8.52
C TYR A 361 -35.18 -45.31 8.16
N LEU A 362 -35.02 -46.23 9.12
CA LEU A 362 -34.53 -47.58 8.88
C LEU A 362 -35.42 -48.38 7.91
N ASP A 363 -36.73 -48.25 8.03
CA ASP A 363 -37.69 -48.87 7.10
C ASP A 363 -37.52 -48.32 5.67
N ILE A 364 -37.49 -47.00 5.53
CA ILE A 364 -37.30 -46.32 4.24
C ILE A 364 -35.93 -46.66 3.64
N ARG A 365 -34.88 -46.69 4.46
CA ARG A 365 -33.53 -47.04 4.03
C ARG A 365 -33.44 -48.45 3.47
N THR A 366 -34.16 -49.40 4.07
CA THR A 366 -34.24 -50.78 3.57
C THR A 366 -34.90 -50.82 2.19
N GLN A 367 -36.02 -50.11 2.01
CA GLN A 367 -36.68 -49.99 0.71
C GLN A 367 -35.78 -49.32 -0.34
N ILE A 368 -35.07 -48.26 0.05
CA ILE A 368 -34.15 -47.54 -0.84
C ILE A 368 -32.95 -48.40 -1.22
N ARG A 369 -32.42 -49.25 -0.32
CA ARG A 369 -31.36 -50.21 -0.67
C ARG A 369 -31.81 -51.14 -1.80
N GLU A 370 -33.04 -51.66 -1.75
CA GLU A 370 -33.59 -52.49 -2.83
C GLU A 370 -33.73 -51.71 -4.15
N LEU A 371 -34.18 -50.45 -4.08
CA LEU A 371 -34.28 -49.57 -5.25
C LEU A 371 -32.89 -49.24 -5.83
N LYS A 372 -31.90 -48.91 -5.00
CA LYS A 372 -30.50 -48.66 -5.41
C LYS A 372 -29.89 -49.92 -6.07
N ILE A 373 -30.20 -51.13 -5.59
CA ILE A 373 -29.76 -52.38 -6.25
C ILE A 373 -30.36 -52.51 -7.65
N LYS A 374 -31.66 -52.22 -7.83
CA LYS A 374 -32.31 -52.22 -9.15
C LYS A 374 -31.72 -51.15 -10.07
N GLN A 375 -31.49 -49.95 -9.54
CA GLN A 375 -30.87 -48.83 -10.26
C GLN A 375 -29.45 -49.18 -10.72
N LYS A 376 -28.64 -49.83 -9.87
CA LYS A 376 -27.29 -50.29 -10.22
C LYS A 376 -27.31 -51.30 -11.37
N LYS A 377 -28.26 -52.25 -11.38
CA LYS A 377 -28.42 -53.22 -12.49
C LYS A 377 -28.75 -52.53 -13.81
N ILE A 378 -29.68 -51.56 -13.80
CA ILE A 378 -30.04 -50.77 -14.99
C ILE A 378 -28.85 -49.94 -15.48
N LYS A 379 -28.10 -49.31 -14.56
CA LYS A 379 -26.89 -48.54 -14.90
C LYS A 379 -25.82 -49.41 -15.55
N GLN A 380 -25.61 -50.63 -15.04
CA GLN A 380 -24.71 -51.60 -15.66
C GLN A 380 -25.18 -52.01 -17.07
N GLU A 381 -26.49 -52.25 -17.25
CA GLU A 381 -27.06 -52.55 -18.57
C GLU A 381 -26.89 -51.38 -19.56
N LEU A 382 -27.13 -50.15 -19.13
CA LEU A 382 -26.88 -48.94 -19.92
C LEU A 382 -25.40 -48.80 -20.30
N GLN A 383 -24.49 -49.08 -19.37
CA GLN A 383 -23.04 -49.06 -19.62
C GLN A 383 -22.62 -50.07 -20.68
N LEU A 384 -23.24 -51.25 -20.75
CA LEU A 384 -22.96 -52.24 -21.80
C LEU A 384 -23.29 -51.71 -23.20
N PHE A 385 -24.30 -50.84 -23.34
CA PHE A 385 -24.61 -50.19 -24.61
C PHE A 385 -23.67 -49.04 -24.95
N SER A 386 -23.27 -48.24 -23.95
CA SER A 386 -22.41 -47.07 -24.16
C SER A 386 -20.92 -47.40 -24.27
N LYS A 387 -20.49 -48.53 -23.71
CA LYS A 387 -19.10 -49.02 -23.72
C LYS A 387 -19.06 -50.47 -24.23
N PHE A 388 -19.52 -50.68 -25.45
CA PHE A 388 -19.36 -51.96 -26.12
C PHE A 388 -17.89 -52.18 -26.47
N ASP A 389 -17.32 -53.32 -26.05
CA ASP A 389 -15.89 -53.63 -26.16
C ASP A 389 -14.96 -52.55 -25.56
N ASP A 390 -15.38 -52.02 -24.40
CA ASP A 390 -14.68 -51.01 -23.58
C ASP A 390 -14.36 -49.66 -24.24
N LYS A 391 -14.76 -49.43 -25.49
CA LYS A 391 -14.32 -48.25 -26.26
C LYS A 391 -15.41 -47.48 -26.98
N TYR A 392 -16.50 -48.11 -27.41
CA TYR A 392 -17.42 -47.47 -28.36
C TYR A 392 -18.89 -47.65 -27.97
N ASP A 393 -19.72 -46.68 -28.32
CA ASP A 393 -21.17 -46.81 -28.21
C ASP A 393 -21.68 -47.78 -29.29
N LEU A 394 -22.44 -48.80 -28.89
CA LEU A 394 -22.97 -49.81 -29.81
C LEU A 394 -23.84 -49.17 -30.90
N GLN A 395 -24.57 -48.09 -30.57
CA GLN A 395 -25.40 -47.39 -31.54
C GLN A 395 -24.52 -46.69 -32.60
N ASP A 396 -23.44 -46.05 -32.17
CA ASP A 396 -22.50 -45.36 -33.07
C ASP A 396 -21.78 -46.36 -33.99
N ILE A 397 -21.42 -47.54 -33.48
CA ILE A 397 -20.87 -48.63 -34.30
C ILE A 397 -21.87 -49.01 -35.38
N LEU A 398 -23.11 -49.34 -35.01
CA LEU A 398 -24.14 -49.77 -35.96
C LEU A 398 -24.42 -48.68 -37.02
N LEU A 399 -24.52 -47.42 -36.61
CA LEU A 399 -24.73 -46.29 -37.53
C LEU A 399 -23.53 -46.07 -38.44
N THR A 400 -22.31 -46.20 -37.94
CA THR A 400 -21.07 -46.05 -38.72
C THR A 400 -20.94 -47.19 -39.73
N THR A 401 -21.26 -48.42 -39.34
CA THR A 401 -21.30 -49.58 -40.25
C THR A 401 -22.38 -49.41 -41.33
N VAL A 402 -23.57 -48.93 -40.98
CA VAL A 402 -24.62 -48.60 -41.97
C VAL A 402 -24.14 -47.53 -42.95
N LYS A 403 -23.55 -46.43 -42.45
CA LYS A 403 -22.97 -45.37 -43.30
C LYS A 403 -21.89 -45.92 -44.22
N PHE A 404 -20.99 -46.75 -43.71
CA PHE A 404 -19.95 -47.41 -44.50
C PHE A 404 -20.57 -48.24 -45.63
N LEU A 405 -21.53 -49.12 -45.31
CA LEU A 405 -22.20 -49.94 -46.32
C LEU A 405 -22.97 -49.10 -47.35
N GLN A 406 -23.55 -47.97 -46.95
CA GLN A 406 -24.20 -47.03 -47.89
C GLN A 406 -23.20 -46.29 -48.79
N MET A 407 -22.00 -46.00 -48.30
CA MET A 407 -20.94 -45.37 -49.11
C MET A 407 -20.33 -46.35 -50.13
N GLN A 408 -20.32 -47.64 -49.83
CA GLN A 408 -19.80 -48.68 -50.73
C GLN A 408 -20.74 -49.05 -51.89
N SER A 409 -22.03 -48.65 -51.84
CA SER A 409 -23.04 -49.00 -52.86
C SER A 409 -23.08 -48.04 -54.06
N LYS A 410 -22.19 -47.04 -54.12
CA LYS A 410 -22.05 -46.11 -55.25
C LYS A 410 -20.64 -46.18 -55.81
N ASP A 411 -20.46 -46.91 -56.91
CA ASP A 411 -19.34 -46.82 -57.88
C ASP A 411 -17.96 -46.48 -57.31
N ASN A 412 -17.48 -47.22 -56.30
CA ASN A 412 -16.12 -47.05 -55.78
C ASN A 412 -15.20 -48.20 -56.26
N PRO A 413 -14.22 -47.93 -57.16
CA PRO A 413 -13.35 -48.97 -57.76
C PRO A 413 -12.39 -49.66 -56.78
N HIS A 414 -12.29 -49.18 -55.54
CA HIS A 414 -11.43 -49.73 -54.49
C HIS A 414 -12.19 -50.46 -53.38
N ASN A 415 -13.45 -50.87 -53.62
CA ASN A 415 -14.23 -51.66 -52.67
C ASN A 415 -13.63 -53.08 -52.52
N PRO A 416 -13.07 -53.46 -51.35
CA PRO A 416 -12.39 -54.73 -51.17
C PRO A 416 -13.35 -55.92 -50.97
N ALA A 417 -14.66 -55.70 -50.94
CA ALA A 417 -15.63 -56.76 -50.71
C ALA A 417 -16.75 -56.75 -51.77
N ASN A 418 -16.73 -57.79 -52.61
CA ASN A 418 -17.68 -58.03 -53.67
C ASN A 418 -18.99 -58.59 -53.08
N PHE A 419 -19.75 -57.75 -52.37
CA PHE A 419 -21.04 -58.12 -51.80
C PHE A 419 -22.15 -57.98 -52.86
N GLY A 420 -23.03 -59.00 -52.98
CA GLY A 420 -24.20 -58.92 -53.86
C GLY A 420 -25.16 -57.80 -53.43
N HIS A 421 -25.66 -57.01 -54.38
CA HIS A 421 -26.52 -55.84 -54.10
C HIS A 421 -27.80 -56.17 -53.29
N SER A 422 -28.36 -57.38 -53.43
CA SER A 422 -29.51 -57.84 -52.64
C SER A 422 -29.17 -58.05 -51.17
N ASP A 423 -28.00 -58.61 -50.89
CA ASP A 423 -27.57 -59.00 -49.54
C ASP A 423 -27.13 -57.78 -48.73
N GLN A 424 -26.52 -56.80 -49.39
CA GLN A 424 -26.14 -55.52 -48.80
C GLN A 424 -27.35 -54.69 -48.38
N LYS A 425 -28.40 -54.62 -49.21
CA LYS A 425 -29.63 -53.90 -48.87
C LYS A 425 -30.35 -54.55 -47.67
N ASN A 426 -30.47 -55.87 -47.68
CA ASN A 426 -31.06 -56.62 -46.56
C ASN A 426 -30.24 -56.44 -45.26
N THR A 427 -28.92 -56.41 -45.37
CA THR A 427 -28.03 -56.20 -44.21
C THR A 427 -28.14 -54.78 -43.67
N ILE A 428 -28.23 -53.75 -44.52
CA ILE A 428 -28.46 -52.36 -44.10
C ILE A 428 -29.81 -52.24 -43.37
N GLU A 429 -30.88 -52.80 -43.92
CA GLU A 429 -32.22 -52.78 -43.29
C GLU A 429 -32.19 -53.48 -41.92
N GLN A 430 -31.49 -54.62 -41.82
CA GLN A 430 -31.36 -55.37 -40.57
C GLN A 430 -30.52 -54.61 -39.52
N LEU A 431 -29.40 -54.00 -39.91
CA LEU A 431 -28.56 -53.19 -39.02
C LEU A 431 -29.28 -51.91 -38.55
N GLN A 432 -30.06 -51.27 -39.43
CA GLN A 432 -30.91 -50.13 -39.06
C GLN A 432 -31.99 -50.56 -38.05
N LYS A 433 -32.62 -51.71 -38.25
CA LYS A 433 -33.57 -52.29 -37.29
C LYS A 433 -32.93 -52.56 -35.93
N TYR A 434 -31.71 -53.11 -35.90
CA TYR A 434 -30.99 -53.32 -34.64
C TYR A 434 -30.59 -52.00 -33.98
N SER A 435 -30.14 -51.00 -34.74
CA SER A 435 -29.84 -49.66 -34.22
C SER A 435 -31.07 -49.01 -33.57
N GLN A 436 -32.24 -49.12 -34.20
CA GLN A 436 -33.51 -48.65 -33.65
C GLN A 436 -33.92 -49.42 -32.38
N GLN A 437 -33.71 -50.74 -32.34
CA GLN A 437 -33.98 -51.55 -31.14
C GLN A 437 -33.07 -51.16 -29.97
N VAL A 438 -31.79 -50.93 -30.22
CA VAL A 438 -30.81 -50.47 -29.22
C VAL A 438 -31.20 -49.09 -28.68
N LEU A 439 -31.52 -48.14 -29.57
CA LEU A 439 -31.96 -46.80 -29.16
C LEU A 439 -33.20 -46.87 -28.28
N LYS A 440 -34.24 -47.58 -28.72
CA LYS A 440 -35.48 -47.76 -27.94
C LYS A 440 -35.22 -48.41 -26.58
N ARG A 441 -34.31 -49.40 -26.51
CA ARG A 441 -33.94 -50.04 -25.24
C ARG A 441 -33.19 -49.07 -24.32
N LYS A 442 -32.24 -48.29 -24.84
CA LYS A 442 -31.54 -47.25 -24.07
C LYS A 442 -32.51 -46.20 -23.53
N GLU A 443 -33.45 -45.72 -24.34
CA GLU A 443 -34.49 -44.77 -23.91
C GLU A 443 -35.36 -45.34 -22.78
N VAL A 444 -35.84 -46.59 -22.91
CA VAL A 444 -36.65 -47.24 -21.87
C VAL A 444 -35.85 -47.44 -20.58
N LEU A 445 -34.60 -47.91 -20.69
CA LEU A 445 -33.74 -48.09 -19.52
C LEU A 445 -33.40 -46.75 -18.85
N GLN A 446 -33.17 -45.70 -19.63
CA GLN A 446 -32.94 -44.35 -19.11
C GLN A 446 -34.18 -43.82 -18.40
N GLN A 447 -35.38 -44.02 -18.96
CA GLN A 447 -36.63 -43.64 -18.31
C GLN A 447 -36.83 -44.42 -17.01
N GLN A 448 -36.61 -45.74 -17.01
CA GLN A 448 -36.69 -46.56 -15.80
C GLN A 448 -35.68 -46.14 -14.73
N TYR A 449 -34.48 -45.73 -15.14
CA TYR A 449 -33.46 -45.19 -14.24
C TYR A 449 -33.95 -43.90 -13.59
N ASN A 450 -34.45 -42.95 -14.39
CA ASN A 450 -34.98 -41.67 -13.90
C ASN A 450 -36.20 -41.88 -12.99
N ASP A 451 -37.14 -42.76 -13.34
CA ASP A 451 -38.31 -43.10 -12.51
C ASP A 451 -37.90 -43.69 -11.15
N LEU A 452 -36.82 -44.48 -11.10
CA LEU A 452 -36.29 -45.01 -9.85
C LEU A 452 -35.60 -43.92 -9.02
N GLU A 453 -34.88 -43.01 -9.68
CA GLU A 453 -34.26 -41.85 -9.04
C GLU A 453 -35.32 -40.94 -8.40
N ASP A 454 -36.40 -40.63 -9.13
CA ASP A 454 -37.54 -39.87 -8.63
C ASP A 454 -38.22 -40.57 -7.45
N LYS A 455 -38.37 -41.90 -7.49
CA LYS A 455 -38.92 -42.68 -6.36
C LYS A 455 -38.02 -42.64 -5.12
N ILE A 456 -36.70 -42.72 -5.31
CA ILE A 456 -35.73 -42.62 -4.21
C ILE A 456 -35.82 -41.24 -3.58
N GLN A 457 -35.83 -40.17 -4.39
CA GLN A 457 -35.97 -38.80 -3.89
C GLN A 457 -37.32 -38.57 -3.20
N ALA A 458 -38.40 -39.08 -3.79
CA ALA A 458 -39.75 -38.97 -3.23
C ALA A 458 -39.89 -39.68 -1.87
N SER A 459 -39.15 -40.77 -1.65
CA SER A 459 -39.14 -41.51 -0.38
C SER A 459 -38.68 -40.64 0.80
N TYR A 460 -37.86 -39.61 0.54
CA TYR A 460 -37.40 -38.68 1.56
C TYR A 460 -38.25 -37.42 1.73
N ASN A 461 -39.33 -37.23 0.95
CA ASN A 461 -40.13 -36.00 0.99
C ASN A 461 -40.77 -35.71 2.36
N ASN A 462 -40.98 -36.75 3.16
CA ASN A 462 -41.56 -36.62 4.50
C ASN A 462 -40.55 -36.16 5.57
N PHE A 463 -39.29 -35.98 5.21
CA PHE A 463 -38.19 -35.54 6.08
C PHE A 463 -37.75 -34.12 5.71
N LYS A 464 -38.67 -33.16 5.84
CA LYS A 464 -38.46 -31.74 5.48
C LYS A 464 -38.84 -30.75 6.58
N GLY A 465 -38.92 -31.19 7.84
CA GLY A 465 -39.34 -30.37 8.98
C GLY A 465 -38.22 -29.46 9.51
N ASN A 466 -36.98 -29.92 9.48
CA ASN A 466 -35.81 -29.24 10.04
C ASN A 466 -34.82 -28.85 8.94
N LYS A 467 -35.09 -27.71 8.29
CA LYS A 467 -34.22 -27.11 7.26
C LYS A 467 -33.02 -26.38 7.88
N TYR A 468 -31.86 -26.55 7.28
CA TYR A 468 -30.60 -25.87 7.60
C TYR A 468 -30.02 -25.21 6.35
N ASN A 469 -29.39 -24.05 6.52
CA ASN A 469 -28.74 -23.31 5.45
C ASN A 469 -27.23 -23.22 5.73
N LEU A 470 -26.41 -23.42 4.70
CA LEU A 470 -24.97 -23.30 4.78
C LEU A 470 -24.59 -21.84 5.05
N GLN A 471 -23.92 -21.59 6.17
CA GLN A 471 -23.47 -20.26 6.58
C GLN A 471 -21.98 -20.08 6.30
N SER A 472 -21.13 -21.05 6.65
CA SER A 472 -19.69 -20.92 6.42
C SER A 472 -19.02 -22.19 5.90
N ILE A 473 -17.93 -21.97 5.17
CA ILE A 473 -17.08 -23.00 4.57
C ILE A 473 -15.63 -22.62 4.87
N LEU A 474 -14.95 -23.38 5.72
CA LEU A 474 -13.51 -23.24 5.92
C LEU A 474 -12.78 -24.00 4.81
N ILE A 475 -11.96 -23.31 4.06
CA ILE A 475 -11.15 -23.84 2.97
C ILE A 475 -9.71 -24.04 3.45
N HIS A 476 -9.12 -25.16 3.04
CA HIS A 476 -7.69 -25.40 3.19
C HIS A 476 -7.01 -25.42 1.81
N GLU A 477 -6.10 -24.49 1.59
CA GLU A 477 -5.26 -24.38 0.39
C GLU A 477 -3.83 -24.82 0.70
N GLY A 478 -3.39 -25.96 0.15
CA GLY A 478 -2.05 -26.49 0.39
C GLY A 478 -1.98 -28.02 0.48
N MET A 479 -0.87 -28.51 1.01
CA MET A 479 -0.55 -29.93 1.24
C MET A 479 -1.03 -30.40 2.61
N ALA A 480 -0.82 -31.67 2.98
CA ALA A 480 -1.27 -32.20 4.26
C ALA A 480 -0.57 -31.56 5.48
N ASN A 481 0.74 -31.28 5.36
CA ASN A 481 1.60 -30.77 6.45
C ASN A 481 1.85 -29.26 6.37
N SER A 482 1.30 -28.58 5.36
CA SER A 482 1.46 -27.14 5.18
C SER A 482 0.37 -26.59 4.26
N GLY A 483 -0.26 -25.53 4.70
CA GLY A 483 -1.26 -24.84 3.91
C GLY A 483 -1.81 -23.62 4.63
N HIS A 484 -2.62 -22.89 3.89
CA HIS A 484 -3.28 -21.69 4.33
C HIS A 484 -4.78 -21.92 4.45
N TYR A 485 -5.38 -21.35 5.49
CA TYR A 485 -6.81 -21.47 5.76
C TYR A 485 -7.49 -20.13 5.56
N TYR A 486 -8.64 -20.14 4.92
CA TYR A 486 -9.53 -18.99 4.81
C TYR A 486 -10.97 -19.46 4.82
N THR A 487 -11.92 -18.58 5.12
CA THR A 487 -13.34 -18.96 5.26
C THR A 487 -14.21 -18.18 4.28
N TYR A 488 -15.11 -18.87 3.60
CA TYR A 488 -16.26 -18.24 2.96
C TYR A 488 -17.42 -18.17 3.94
N ILE A 489 -18.02 -17.00 4.14
CA ILE A 489 -19.19 -16.82 5.01
C ILE A 489 -20.29 -16.10 4.24
N LYS A 490 -21.51 -16.64 4.29
CA LYS A 490 -22.70 -16.03 3.73
C LYS A 490 -23.33 -15.09 4.75
N ASP A 491 -23.44 -13.81 4.40
CA ASP A 491 -24.33 -12.90 5.13
C ASP A 491 -25.75 -13.05 4.58
N PHE A 492 -26.63 -13.70 5.33
CA PHE A 492 -28.01 -13.94 4.91
C PHE A 492 -28.80 -12.64 4.70
N ARG A 493 -28.46 -11.55 5.42
CA ARG A 493 -29.19 -10.26 5.33
C ARG A 493 -28.87 -9.51 4.03
N LEU A 494 -27.61 -9.59 3.59
CA LEU A 494 -27.19 -9.03 2.30
C LEU A 494 -27.37 -10.02 1.15
N ASN A 495 -27.60 -11.30 1.47
CA ASN A 495 -27.56 -12.43 0.55
C ASN A 495 -26.27 -12.46 -0.29
N LYS A 496 -25.13 -12.24 0.36
CA LYS A 496 -23.80 -12.16 -0.26
C LYS A 496 -22.82 -13.11 0.42
N TRP A 497 -21.90 -13.64 -0.36
CA TRP A 497 -20.76 -14.40 0.14
C TRP A 497 -19.56 -13.49 0.30
N PHE A 498 -18.86 -13.63 1.42
CA PHE A 498 -17.60 -12.94 1.67
C PHE A 498 -16.49 -13.96 1.91
N LYS A 499 -15.33 -13.71 1.31
CA LYS A 499 -14.08 -14.41 1.58
C LYS A 499 -13.34 -13.70 2.69
N PHE A 500 -13.16 -14.39 3.81
CA PHE A 500 -12.35 -13.95 4.94
C PHE A 500 -10.98 -14.60 4.85
N ASN A 501 -10.04 -13.87 4.27
CA ASN A 501 -8.65 -14.28 4.13
C ASN A 501 -7.75 -13.37 4.98
N ASP A 502 -7.69 -13.65 6.28
CA ASP A 502 -7.01 -12.82 7.28
C ASP A 502 -7.43 -11.34 7.20
N ILE A 503 -6.51 -10.44 6.84
CA ILE A 503 -6.75 -8.98 6.74
C ILE A 503 -7.52 -8.59 5.47
N HIS A 504 -7.65 -9.52 4.51
CA HIS A 504 -8.31 -9.29 3.24
C HIS A 504 -9.69 -9.92 3.27
N VAL A 505 -10.71 -9.06 3.33
CA VAL A 505 -12.12 -9.46 3.18
C VAL A 505 -12.63 -8.97 1.83
N THR A 506 -13.14 -9.88 1.00
CA THR A 506 -13.70 -9.57 -0.33
C THR A 506 -15.09 -10.18 -0.49
N GLU A 507 -15.96 -9.54 -1.26
CA GLU A 507 -17.21 -10.15 -1.72
C GLU A 507 -16.90 -11.15 -2.84
N GLU A 508 -17.56 -12.29 -2.84
CA GLU A 508 -17.37 -13.36 -3.82
C GLU A 508 -18.69 -13.89 -4.39
N THR A 509 -18.61 -14.49 -5.57
CA THR A 509 -19.78 -15.12 -6.20
C THR A 509 -20.00 -16.53 -5.65
N ARG A 510 -21.28 -16.94 -5.61
CA ARG A 510 -21.67 -18.30 -5.22
C ARG A 510 -20.89 -19.36 -6.00
N ASP A 511 -20.82 -19.24 -7.33
CA ASP A 511 -20.17 -20.25 -8.16
C ASP A 511 -18.69 -20.40 -7.83
N LYS A 512 -17.99 -19.29 -7.55
CA LYS A 512 -16.58 -19.32 -7.15
C LYS A 512 -16.39 -20.02 -5.80
N VAL A 513 -17.24 -19.70 -4.82
CA VAL A 513 -17.22 -20.31 -3.48
C VAL A 513 -17.34 -21.83 -3.58
N PHE A 514 -18.32 -22.33 -4.32
CA PHE A 514 -18.56 -23.77 -4.45
C PHE A 514 -17.50 -24.49 -5.31
N GLN A 515 -16.95 -23.85 -6.35
CA GLN A 515 -15.84 -24.43 -7.11
C GLN A 515 -14.60 -24.68 -6.23
N ASP A 516 -14.24 -23.70 -5.40
CA ASP A 516 -13.12 -23.84 -4.46
C ASP A 516 -13.45 -24.88 -3.37
N ALA A 517 -14.68 -24.89 -2.87
CA ALA A 517 -15.08 -25.77 -1.79
C ALA A 517 -15.18 -27.24 -2.19
N PHE A 518 -15.71 -27.54 -3.38
CA PHE A 518 -15.86 -28.91 -3.88
C PHE A 518 -14.53 -29.58 -4.18
N GLY A 519 -13.45 -28.83 -4.38
CA GLY A 519 -12.15 -29.40 -4.72
C GLY A 519 -11.90 -29.56 -6.21
N VAL A 520 -12.61 -28.79 -7.06
CA VAL A 520 -12.43 -28.81 -8.53
C VAL A 520 -10.99 -28.47 -8.91
N LYS A 521 -10.37 -27.55 -8.17
CA LYS A 521 -8.95 -27.23 -8.30
C LYS A 521 -8.14 -28.04 -7.27
N PRO A 522 -7.16 -28.86 -7.69
CA PRO A 522 -6.32 -29.61 -6.76
C PRO A 522 -5.63 -28.70 -5.72
N GLY A 523 -5.61 -29.13 -4.47
CA GLY A 523 -4.96 -28.42 -3.37
C GLY A 523 -5.86 -27.43 -2.62
N ILE A 524 -6.98 -26.99 -3.19
CA ILE A 524 -7.97 -26.10 -2.57
C ILE A 524 -9.25 -26.90 -2.36
N ASN A 525 -9.68 -27.07 -1.11
CA ASN A 525 -10.92 -27.77 -0.82
C ASN A 525 -11.50 -27.42 0.55
N ALA A 526 -12.80 -27.67 0.71
CA ALA A 526 -13.47 -27.52 1.99
C ALA A 526 -12.93 -28.51 3.02
N TYR A 527 -12.67 -27.97 4.21
CA TYR A 527 -12.26 -28.70 5.41
C TYR A 527 -13.38 -28.73 6.45
N LEU A 528 -14.09 -27.62 6.64
CA LEU A 528 -15.23 -27.51 7.57
C LEU A 528 -16.44 -26.89 6.87
N LEU A 529 -17.62 -27.45 7.09
CA LEU A 529 -18.90 -26.89 6.68
C LEU A 529 -19.71 -26.54 7.93
N VAL A 530 -20.32 -25.36 7.98
CA VAL A 530 -21.15 -24.93 9.10
C VAL A 530 -22.52 -24.50 8.59
N TYR A 531 -23.55 -25.20 9.04
CA TYR A 531 -24.94 -24.94 8.71
C TYR A 531 -25.70 -24.37 9.91
N VAL A 532 -26.62 -23.45 9.65
CA VAL A 532 -27.47 -22.83 10.68
C VAL A 532 -28.93 -23.18 10.42
N LYS A 533 -29.67 -23.46 11.50
CA LYS A 533 -31.10 -23.78 11.43
C LYS A 533 -31.87 -22.64 10.77
N ASN A 534 -32.74 -22.97 9.81
CA ASN A 534 -33.44 -21.98 8.99
C ASN A 534 -34.30 -21.00 9.82
N GLN A 535 -34.85 -21.42 10.95
CA GLN A 535 -35.61 -20.55 11.86
C GLN A 535 -34.77 -19.35 12.32
N ILE A 536 -33.51 -19.56 12.68
CA ILE A 536 -32.58 -18.51 13.12
C ILE A 536 -32.31 -17.55 11.95
N VAL A 537 -32.08 -18.09 10.75
CA VAL A 537 -31.91 -17.26 9.54
C VAL A 537 -33.13 -16.37 9.29
N GLN A 538 -34.35 -16.90 9.43
CA GLN A 538 -35.58 -16.11 9.28
C GLN A 538 -35.73 -15.05 10.37
N GLU A 539 -35.20 -15.27 11.57
CA GLU A 539 -35.17 -14.28 12.65
C GLU A 539 -34.15 -13.17 12.37
N GLU A 540 -32.95 -13.52 11.89
CA GLU A 540 -31.92 -12.55 11.51
C GLU A 540 -32.40 -11.60 10.39
N LEU A 541 -33.21 -12.10 9.46
CA LEU A 541 -33.78 -11.33 8.35
C LEU A 541 -34.82 -10.27 8.79
N LYS A 542 -35.33 -10.33 10.03
CA LYS A 542 -36.29 -9.34 10.56
C LYS A 542 -35.62 -8.04 11.01
N TYR A 543 -34.32 -8.06 11.26
CA TYR A 543 -33.56 -6.92 11.77
C TYR A 543 -32.98 -6.07 10.63
N PRO A 544 -32.57 -4.81 10.89
CA PRO A 544 -31.91 -3.98 9.90
C PRO A 544 -30.70 -4.67 9.26
N GLN A 545 -30.48 -4.39 7.97
CA GLN A 545 -29.34 -4.94 7.22
C GLN A 545 -28.01 -4.53 7.87
N ARG A 546 -27.00 -5.40 7.82
CA ARG A 546 -25.64 -5.00 8.21
C ARG A 546 -25.06 -4.10 7.15
N LEU A 547 -24.73 -2.88 7.55
CA LEU A 547 -24.23 -1.85 6.64
C LEU A 547 -22.70 -1.82 6.58
N TYR A 548 -22.01 -2.34 7.61
CA TYR A 548 -20.54 -2.34 7.72
C TYR A 548 -19.92 -0.96 7.42
N GLN A 549 -20.52 0.09 7.96
CA GLN A 549 -20.13 1.47 7.71
C GLN A 549 -19.05 1.93 8.68
N THR A 550 -18.19 2.83 8.20
CA THR A 550 -17.21 3.53 9.05
C THR A 550 -17.85 4.69 9.81
N SER A 551 -17.13 5.23 10.80
CA SER A 551 -17.58 6.31 11.69
C SER A 551 -17.93 7.62 11.00
N THR A 552 -17.57 7.76 9.72
CA THR A 552 -17.88 8.91 8.87
C THR A 552 -19.30 8.92 8.32
N GLU A 553 -20.00 7.78 8.31
CA GLU A 553 -21.32 7.65 7.72
C GLU A 553 -22.44 7.94 8.73
N ASN A 554 -23.57 8.45 8.24
CA ASN A 554 -24.71 8.82 9.08
C ASN A 554 -25.39 7.61 9.76
N ASP A 555 -25.26 6.41 9.20
CA ASP A 555 -25.87 5.17 9.73
C ASP A 555 -24.86 4.27 10.47
N TYR A 556 -23.72 4.86 10.89
CA TYR A 556 -22.73 4.20 11.73
C TYR A 556 -23.36 3.62 13.01
N LEU A 557 -23.14 2.32 13.24
CA LEU A 557 -23.71 1.53 14.34
C LEU A 557 -25.25 1.50 14.39
N LYS A 558 -25.94 1.79 13.28
CA LYS A 558 -27.41 1.61 13.16
C LYS A 558 -27.75 0.25 12.55
N ASP A 559 -27.22 -0.82 13.13
CA ASP A 559 -27.50 -2.19 12.73
C ASP A 559 -27.75 -3.09 13.95
N ASN A 560 -28.09 -4.36 13.71
CA ASN A 560 -28.40 -5.34 14.76
C ASN A 560 -27.27 -5.49 15.80
N TYR A 561 -26.01 -5.28 15.42
CA TYR A 561 -24.90 -5.39 16.36
C TYR A 561 -24.72 -4.10 17.16
N GLY A 562 -24.96 -2.94 16.53
CA GLY A 562 -25.05 -1.65 17.22
C GLY A 562 -26.12 -1.63 18.33
N ASP A 563 -27.26 -2.28 18.12
CA ASP A 563 -28.35 -2.40 19.11
C ASP A 563 -27.94 -3.16 20.39
N PHE A 564 -26.89 -3.99 20.33
CA PHE A 564 -26.39 -4.71 21.50
C PHE A 564 -25.45 -3.87 22.37
N LEU A 565 -24.92 -2.76 21.84
CA LEU A 565 -23.88 -1.97 22.49
C LEU A 565 -24.45 -1.03 23.55
N ASN A 566 -23.77 -0.94 24.68
CA ASN A 566 -24.03 0.11 25.66
C ASN A 566 -23.22 1.39 25.36
N GLN A 567 -23.55 2.50 26.02
CA GLN A 567 -22.89 3.79 25.76
C GLN A 567 -21.37 3.76 26.01
N SER A 568 -20.92 3.05 27.05
CA SER A 568 -19.48 2.93 27.38
C SER A 568 -18.70 2.20 26.27
N GLN A 569 -19.30 1.15 25.71
CA GLN A 569 -18.75 0.39 24.59
C GLN A 569 -18.70 1.24 23.32
N ILE A 570 -19.75 2.01 23.02
CA ILE A 570 -19.78 2.95 21.89
C ILE A 570 -18.68 4.01 22.05
N ASP A 571 -18.51 4.57 23.24
CA ASP A 571 -17.48 5.57 23.53
C ASP A 571 -16.06 4.99 23.42
N CYS A 572 -15.89 3.71 23.77
CA CYS A 572 -14.63 2.98 23.57
C CYS A 572 -14.27 2.87 22.09
N ILE A 573 -15.21 2.45 21.24
CA ILE A 573 -15.00 2.35 19.79
C ILE A 573 -14.71 3.72 19.18
N LYS A 574 -15.48 4.75 19.57
CA LYS A 574 -15.24 6.13 19.09
C LYS A 574 -13.85 6.64 19.45
N ARG A 575 -13.37 6.35 20.67
CA ARG A 575 -12.01 6.69 21.10
C ARG A 575 -10.96 5.95 20.26
N GLU A 576 -11.17 4.66 19.97
CA GLU A 576 -10.27 3.90 19.09
C GLU A 576 -10.20 4.51 17.69
N ASN A 577 -11.35 4.87 17.12
CA ASN A 577 -11.43 5.50 15.80
C ASN A 577 -10.76 6.87 15.77
N GLN A 578 -10.93 7.69 16.82
CA GLN A 578 -10.23 8.96 16.95
C GLN A 578 -8.70 8.78 17.00
N LEU A 579 -8.21 7.81 17.76
CA LEU A 579 -6.78 7.49 17.81
C LEU A 579 -6.26 7.06 16.44
N PHE A 580 -7.03 6.27 15.69
CA PHE A 580 -6.67 5.84 14.35
C PHE A 580 -6.67 7.00 13.34
N GLN A 581 -7.62 7.94 13.42
CA GLN A 581 -7.59 9.15 12.59
C GLN A 581 -6.37 10.01 12.91
N ASN A 582 -6.03 10.18 14.19
CA ASN A 582 -4.81 10.90 14.59
C ASN A 582 -3.56 10.21 14.04
N GLU A 583 -3.50 8.87 14.08
CA GLU A 583 -2.40 8.09 13.50
C GLU A 583 -2.26 8.31 11.98
N ILE A 584 -3.37 8.37 11.24
CA ILE A 584 -3.38 8.67 9.80
C ILE A 584 -2.84 10.09 9.55
N GLU A 585 -3.32 11.09 10.28
CA GLU A 585 -2.88 12.47 10.13
C GLU A 585 -1.40 12.65 10.52
N ASP A 586 -0.95 11.99 11.59
CA ASP A 586 0.45 11.98 11.99
C ASP A 586 1.35 11.35 10.92
N TYR A 587 0.90 10.26 10.29
CA TYR A 587 1.62 9.62 9.18
C TYR A 587 1.70 10.51 7.94
N LYS A 588 0.60 11.16 7.55
CA LYS A 588 0.58 12.14 6.44
C LYS A 588 1.55 13.28 6.71
N GLN A 589 1.48 13.85 7.92
CA GLN A 589 2.39 14.92 8.34
C GLN A 589 3.85 14.46 8.30
N ALA A 590 4.16 13.27 8.84
CA ALA A 590 5.51 12.72 8.82
C ALA A 590 6.06 12.61 7.39
N ARG A 591 5.24 12.13 6.43
CA ARG A 591 5.63 11.99 5.02
C ARG A 591 5.84 13.33 4.32
N ILE A 592 5.05 14.34 4.67
CA ILE A 592 5.26 15.72 4.22
C ILE A 592 6.59 16.24 4.78
N ILE A 593 6.87 16.00 6.07
CA ILE A 593 8.12 16.42 6.70
C ILE A 593 9.33 15.72 6.06
N ASP A 594 9.24 14.42 5.72
CA ASP A 594 10.30 13.71 4.99
C ASP A 594 10.62 14.39 3.66
N ARG A 595 9.60 14.75 2.87
CA ARG A 595 9.79 15.51 1.62
C ARG A 595 10.43 16.88 1.86
N ILE A 596 10.04 17.58 2.92
CA ILE A 596 10.63 18.88 3.30
C ILE A 596 12.12 18.70 3.63
N VAL A 597 12.46 17.67 4.41
CA VAL A 597 13.85 17.36 4.79
C VAL A 597 14.69 17.02 3.56
N GLU A 598 14.17 16.18 2.65
CA GLU A 598 14.85 15.82 1.41
C GLU A 598 15.10 17.05 0.53
N SER A 599 14.07 17.89 0.34
CA SER A 599 14.18 19.15 -0.40
C SER A 599 15.18 20.10 0.27
N TYR A 600 15.12 20.24 1.59
CA TYR A 600 16.06 21.05 2.36
C TYR A 600 17.50 20.57 2.18
N GLN A 601 17.76 19.27 2.31
CA GLN A 601 19.11 18.72 2.19
C GLN A 601 19.70 18.97 0.80
N SER A 602 18.92 18.68 -0.25
CA SER A 602 19.34 18.91 -1.64
C SER A 602 19.68 20.39 -1.88
N ARG A 603 18.83 21.30 -1.42
CA ARG A 603 19.05 22.75 -1.55
C ARG A 603 20.25 23.24 -0.74
N PHE A 604 20.42 22.73 0.48
CA PHE A 604 21.54 23.10 1.34
C PHE A 604 22.89 22.66 0.74
N GLU A 605 22.96 21.45 0.20
CA GLU A 605 24.16 20.94 -0.48
C GLU A 605 24.46 21.76 -1.73
N PHE A 606 23.44 22.01 -2.56
CA PHE A 606 23.53 22.86 -3.74
C PHE A 606 24.10 24.25 -3.44
N VAL A 607 23.51 24.97 -2.48
CA VAL A 607 23.92 26.34 -2.10
C VAL A 607 25.37 26.37 -1.64
N ASN A 608 25.79 25.39 -0.85
CA ASN A 608 27.15 25.31 -0.34
C ASN A 608 28.19 24.95 -1.41
N GLU A 609 27.89 24.01 -2.29
CA GLU A 609 28.78 23.61 -3.38
C GLU A 609 29.00 24.75 -4.38
N HIS A 610 27.91 25.43 -4.77
CA HIS A 610 27.98 26.55 -5.72
C HIS A 610 28.70 27.75 -5.10
N PHE A 611 28.43 28.05 -3.83
CA PHE A 611 29.17 29.07 -3.10
C PHE A 611 30.68 28.79 -3.05
N ARG A 612 31.09 27.55 -2.73
CA ARG A 612 32.52 27.14 -2.75
C ARG A 612 33.14 27.31 -4.13
N THR A 613 32.45 26.89 -5.19
CA THR A 613 32.93 27.02 -6.57
C THR A 613 33.13 28.48 -6.96
N LEU A 614 32.21 29.36 -6.59
CA LEU A 614 32.29 30.80 -6.86
C LEU A 614 33.48 31.45 -6.14
N VAL A 615 33.66 31.13 -4.86
CA VAL A 615 34.80 31.64 -4.06
C VAL A 615 36.13 31.20 -4.66
N ASN A 616 36.26 29.92 -5.06
CA ASN A 616 37.49 29.39 -5.64
C ASN A 616 37.84 30.01 -7.01
N LYS A 617 36.85 30.28 -7.86
CA LYS A 617 37.08 30.85 -9.21
C LYS A 617 37.47 32.33 -9.20
N THR A 618 37.10 33.09 -8.18
CA THR A 618 37.21 34.56 -8.23
C THR A 618 38.41 35.16 -7.50
N GLN A 619 39.06 34.43 -6.58
CA GLN A 619 40.26 34.79 -5.78
C GLN A 619 40.28 36.18 -5.10
N SER A 620 39.31 37.06 -5.37
CA SER A 620 39.07 38.35 -4.73
C SER A 620 37.55 38.59 -4.73
N ILE A 621 36.96 38.71 -3.54
CA ILE A 621 35.52 38.90 -3.36
C ILE A 621 35.20 40.40 -3.51
N LYS A 622 35.64 41.02 -4.62
CA LYS A 622 35.12 42.31 -5.06
C LYS A 622 33.98 41.99 -6.02
N PHE A 623 32.75 42.05 -5.50
CA PHE A 623 31.46 41.89 -6.19
C PHE A 623 31.60 41.66 -7.70
N LYS A 624 31.47 40.41 -8.18
CA LYS A 624 31.14 40.10 -9.58
C LYS A 624 29.67 39.67 -9.64
N PRO A 625 28.75 40.64 -9.79
CA PRO A 625 27.31 40.49 -9.63
C PRO A 625 26.62 39.51 -10.60
N LEU A 626 27.30 39.12 -11.67
CA LEU A 626 26.70 38.38 -12.78
C LEU A 626 26.31 36.93 -12.46
N PHE A 627 26.66 36.38 -11.28
CA PHE A 627 26.63 34.93 -11.05
C PHE A 627 25.79 34.44 -9.86
N THR A 628 25.02 35.29 -9.17
CA THR A 628 24.28 34.85 -7.97
C THR A 628 22.83 35.34 -7.94
N LEU A 629 22.00 34.74 -8.79
CA LEU A 629 20.54 34.88 -8.73
C LEU A 629 19.90 34.01 -7.63
N ASN A 630 20.61 33.03 -7.07
CA ASN A 630 20.08 32.28 -5.93
C ASN A 630 20.22 33.12 -4.65
N PHE A 631 19.08 33.50 -4.04
CA PHE A 631 19.04 34.40 -2.87
C PHE A 631 19.84 33.88 -1.66
N PRO A 632 19.77 32.59 -1.27
CA PRO A 632 20.68 32.00 -0.28
C PRO A 632 22.18 32.20 -0.60
N ILE A 633 22.60 32.02 -1.86
CA ILE A 633 23.99 32.24 -2.27
C ILE A 633 24.36 33.73 -2.20
N TYR A 634 23.46 34.62 -2.63
CA TYR A 634 23.64 36.08 -2.52
C TYR A 634 23.93 36.50 -1.07
N ILE A 635 23.15 35.99 -0.10
CA ILE A 635 23.36 36.27 1.32
C ILE A 635 24.72 35.76 1.79
N LYS A 636 25.13 34.54 1.40
CA LYS A 636 26.47 34.02 1.73
C LYS A 636 27.60 34.88 1.17
N CYS A 637 27.48 35.34 -0.07
CA CYS A 637 28.46 36.24 -0.69
C CYS A 637 28.55 37.58 0.03
N LYS A 638 27.40 38.18 0.37
CA LYS A 638 27.32 39.46 1.07
C LYS A 638 27.87 39.39 2.49
N ALA A 639 27.56 38.30 3.22
CA ALA A 639 28.11 38.04 4.55
C ALA A 639 29.65 37.99 4.52
N THR A 640 30.24 37.42 3.47
CA THR A 640 31.70 37.32 3.32
C THR A 640 32.36 38.68 3.04
N GLN A 641 31.67 39.61 2.38
CA GLN A 641 32.19 40.95 2.06
C GLN A 641 32.24 41.89 3.27
N LEU A 642 31.33 41.72 4.22
CA LEU A 642 31.25 42.58 5.41
C LEU A 642 32.35 42.29 6.44
N SER A 643 33.39 41.52 6.09
CA SER A 643 34.57 41.25 6.93
C SER A 643 34.26 40.68 8.32
N TYR A 644 33.23 39.84 8.43
CA TYR A 644 32.97 39.08 9.64
C TYR A 644 33.50 37.66 9.47
N GLN A 645 34.37 37.21 10.37
CA GLN A 645 34.65 35.78 10.58
C GLN A 645 33.42 35.00 11.11
N ASN A 646 32.21 35.58 11.11
CA ASN A 646 31.11 35.08 11.93
C ASN A 646 30.06 34.28 11.16
N THR A 647 29.86 33.08 11.69
CA THR A 647 28.66 32.23 11.78
C THR A 647 27.29 32.92 11.89
N GLN A 648 27.21 34.25 11.99
CA GLN A 648 25.99 35.02 12.26
C GLN A 648 24.91 34.88 11.18
N TYR A 649 25.28 34.82 9.90
CA TYR A 649 24.31 34.71 8.79
C TYR A 649 24.17 33.29 8.24
N ASP A 650 24.98 32.34 8.72
CA ASP A 650 24.86 30.93 8.32
C ASP A 650 23.53 30.35 8.82
N ASN A 651 23.10 30.77 10.01
CA ASN A 651 21.78 30.45 10.54
C ASN A 651 20.63 31.03 9.68
N LEU A 652 20.73 32.30 9.31
CA LEU A 652 19.75 32.96 8.44
C LEU A 652 19.60 32.23 7.10
N VAL A 653 20.71 31.80 6.48
CA VAL A 653 20.68 31.04 5.22
C VAL A 653 19.98 29.69 5.40
N LYS A 654 20.22 28.97 6.50
CA LYS A 654 19.52 27.70 6.80
C LYS A 654 18.01 27.93 6.91
N TRP A 655 17.58 28.98 7.60
CA TRP A 655 16.16 29.31 7.73
C TRP A 655 15.49 29.65 6.40
N ILE A 656 16.17 30.37 5.50
CA ILE A 656 15.64 30.68 4.15
C ILE A 656 15.52 29.42 3.30
N ILE A 657 16.51 28.51 3.38
CA ILE A 657 16.46 27.25 2.65
C ILE A 657 15.30 26.38 3.16
N LEU A 658 15.06 26.37 4.47
CA LEU A 658 13.91 25.68 5.07
C LEU A 658 12.58 26.29 4.65
N ASP A 659 12.45 27.61 4.68
CA ASP A 659 11.26 28.32 4.19
C ASP A 659 10.97 27.96 2.72
N SER A 660 12.03 27.95 1.90
CA SER A 660 11.94 27.61 0.48
C SER A 660 11.53 26.15 0.25
N ALA A 661 12.06 25.21 1.04
CA ALA A 661 11.68 23.80 0.97
C ALA A 661 10.22 23.58 1.42
N LEU A 662 9.74 24.31 2.44
CA LEU A 662 8.35 24.27 2.90
C LEU A 662 7.38 24.74 1.81
N ARG A 663 7.65 25.89 1.17
CA ARG A 663 6.78 26.46 0.12
C ARG A 663 6.63 25.56 -1.10
N GLU A 664 7.63 24.73 -1.39
CA GLU A 664 7.59 23.78 -2.50
C GLU A 664 6.68 22.59 -2.21
N VAL A 665 6.76 22.07 -0.98
CA VAL A 665 6.03 20.85 -0.59
C VAL A 665 4.58 21.17 -0.21
N GLN A 666 4.30 22.38 0.28
CA GLN A 666 2.94 22.80 0.65
C GLN A 666 2.11 23.30 -0.54
N GLU A 667 0.86 22.84 -0.65
CA GLU A 667 -0.07 23.23 -1.73
C GLU A 667 -0.39 24.73 -1.73
N ASN A 668 -0.47 25.35 -0.55
CA ASN A 668 -0.75 26.78 -0.37
C ASN A 668 0.47 27.68 -0.57
N LYS A 669 1.66 27.11 -0.83
CA LYS A 669 2.95 27.81 -0.96
C LYS A 669 3.29 28.72 0.23
N GLU A 670 2.78 28.39 1.42
CA GLU A 670 3.15 29.11 2.63
C GLU A 670 4.54 28.72 3.12
N GLY A 671 5.24 29.70 3.66
CA GLY A 671 6.57 29.54 4.24
C GLY A 671 6.51 29.38 5.75
N ILE A 672 7.64 29.01 6.36
CA ILE A 672 7.80 28.89 7.81
C ILE A 672 7.54 30.20 8.56
N PHE A 673 7.72 31.33 7.87
CA PHE A 673 7.43 32.68 8.39
C PHE A 673 5.95 33.09 8.23
N GLY A 674 5.13 32.25 7.63
CA GLY A 674 3.69 32.48 7.47
C GLY A 674 2.91 32.31 8.77
N GLY A 675 1.82 33.06 8.92
CA GLY A 675 1.00 33.07 10.15
C GLY A 675 0.04 31.88 10.32
N GLN A 676 -0.14 31.02 9.31
CA GLN A 676 -1.18 29.96 9.33
C GLN A 676 -0.63 28.55 9.64
N LEU A 677 0.70 28.38 9.74
CA LEU A 677 1.32 27.11 10.11
C LEU A 677 1.12 26.78 11.59
N SER A 678 0.50 25.63 11.88
CA SER A 678 0.26 25.19 13.27
C SER A 678 1.58 24.99 14.03
N GLU A 679 1.63 25.47 15.28
CA GLU A 679 2.82 25.33 16.15
C GLU A 679 3.24 23.88 16.37
N ASN A 680 2.28 22.95 16.41
CA ASN A 680 2.56 21.52 16.52
C ASN A 680 3.35 20.99 15.30
N PHE A 681 2.94 21.39 14.09
CA PHE A 681 3.62 20.97 12.87
C PHE A 681 5.04 21.57 12.77
N LYS A 682 5.23 22.84 13.17
CA LYS A 682 6.57 23.45 13.28
C LYS A 682 7.47 22.67 14.24
N ASN A 683 6.98 22.32 15.43
CA ASN A 683 7.74 21.54 16.40
C ASN A 683 8.13 20.16 15.87
N LYS A 684 7.24 19.48 15.14
CA LYS A 684 7.56 18.18 14.49
C LYS A 684 8.67 18.31 13.45
N ILE A 685 8.66 19.37 12.63
CA ILE A 685 9.75 19.65 11.68
C ILE A 685 11.07 19.85 12.43
N ILE A 686 11.09 20.72 13.45
CA ILE A 686 12.30 21.03 14.22
C ILE A 686 12.86 19.77 14.89
N ASN A 687 12.01 18.92 15.48
CA ASN A 687 12.43 17.67 16.09
C ASN A 687 13.04 16.71 15.07
N LYS A 688 12.44 16.57 13.88
CA LYS A 688 12.98 15.72 12.81
C LYS A 688 14.34 16.23 12.30
N PHE A 689 14.47 17.55 12.14
CA PHE A 689 15.74 18.18 11.80
C PHE A 689 16.81 18.00 12.89
N THR A 690 16.40 18.00 14.17
CA THR A 690 17.30 17.70 15.32
C THR A 690 17.87 16.30 15.24
N ALA A 691 17.04 15.33 14.90
CA ALA A 691 17.43 13.93 14.85
C ALA A 691 18.33 13.63 13.64
N GLN A 692 18.06 14.25 12.48
CA GLN A 692 18.71 13.90 11.22
C GLN A 692 19.94 14.76 10.88
N PHE A 693 19.99 16.00 11.34
CA PHE A 693 21.05 16.95 11.00
C PHE A 693 21.85 17.36 12.23
N ASN A 694 23.18 17.39 12.09
CA ASN A 694 24.07 18.00 13.08
C ASN A 694 23.90 19.54 13.12
N GLU A 695 24.44 20.19 14.14
CA GLU A 695 24.36 21.66 14.31
C GLU A 695 24.85 22.46 13.08
N TYR A 696 25.74 21.87 12.28
CA TYR A 696 26.19 22.47 11.03
C TYR A 696 25.09 22.57 9.98
N LYS A 697 24.29 21.51 9.76
CA LYS A 697 23.22 21.50 8.76
C LYS A 697 21.88 22.01 9.30
N ARG A 698 21.70 22.11 10.61
CA ARG A 698 20.42 22.44 11.26
C ARG A 698 20.24 23.95 11.49
N PRO A 699 19.06 24.53 11.19
CA PRO A 699 18.71 25.88 11.67
C PRO A 699 18.67 25.94 13.21
N SER A 700 19.05 27.07 13.80
CA SER A 700 18.94 27.30 15.25
C SER A 700 17.47 27.41 15.70
N GLN A 701 17.20 27.46 17.01
CA GLN A 701 15.82 27.42 17.53
C GLN A 701 14.91 28.55 17.02
N ASN A 702 15.43 29.77 16.81
CA ASN A 702 14.67 30.92 16.29
C ASN A 702 15.61 31.91 15.59
N LEU A 703 15.06 32.72 14.67
CA LEU A 703 15.73 33.93 14.19
C LEU A 703 15.72 35.01 15.27
N THR A 704 16.85 35.71 15.43
CA THR A 704 16.95 36.91 16.25
C THR A 704 16.28 38.10 15.57
N GLN A 705 15.87 39.11 16.35
CA GLN A 705 15.27 40.34 15.80
C GLN A 705 16.20 41.06 14.81
N ASN A 706 17.52 40.96 15.02
CA ASN A 706 18.51 41.52 14.10
C ASN A 706 18.55 40.76 12.78
N GLU A 707 18.58 39.42 12.81
CA GLU A 707 18.52 38.59 11.61
C GLU A 707 17.24 38.84 10.80
N GLN A 708 16.09 39.05 11.48
CA GLN A 708 14.82 39.36 10.81
C GLN A 708 14.85 40.74 10.11
N ASN A 709 15.44 41.74 10.76
CA ASN A 709 15.60 43.07 10.16
C ASN A 709 16.58 43.03 8.98
N ASP A 710 17.68 42.27 9.11
CA ASP A 710 18.66 42.07 8.06
C ASP A 710 18.07 41.30 6.86
N LEU A 711 17.19 40.32 7.09
CA LEU A 711 16.48 39.59 6.04
C LEU A 711 15.68 40.54 5.15
N ASN A 712 14.81 41.36 5.77
CA ASN A 712 13.97 42.32 5.03
C ASN A 712 14.84 43.30 4.23
N LYS A 713 15.94 43.76 4.83
CA LYS A 713 16.90 44.65 4.16
C LYS A 713 17.55 43.96 2.96
N PHE A 714 18.04 42.74 3.13
CA PHE A 714 18.71 41.98 2.07
C PHE A 714 17.77 41.59 0.95
N GLU A 715 16.52 41.27 1.26
CA GLU A 715 15.47 40.99 0.28
C GLU A 715 15.19 42.23 -0.59
N GLN A 716 15.00 43.40 0.02
CA GLN A 716 14.81 44.66 -0.71
C GLN A 716 16.02 45.01 -1.58
N GLU A 717 17.24 44.83 -1.06
CA GLU A 717 18.46 45.06 -1.84
C GLU A 717 18.59 44.08 -3.02
N TYR A 718 18.23 42.81 -2.83
CA TYR A 718 18.25 41.79 -3.87
C TYR A 718 17.19 42.07 -4.95
N LEU A 719 15.96 42.43 -4.57
CA LEU A 719 14.90 42.82 -5.52
C LEU A 719 15.31 44.02 -6.36
N ASN A 720 15.88 45.05 -5.73
CA ASN A 720 16.43 46.20 -6.44
C ASN A 720 17.52 45.78 -7.43
N TYR A 721 18.37 44.84 -7.05
CA TYR A 721 19.44 44.31 -7.88
C TYR A 721 18.90 43.52 -9.10
N VAL A 722 17.88 42.67 -8.92
CA VAL A 722 17.18 41.96 -10.01
C VAL A 722 16.50 42.95 -10.96
N ASN A 723 15.84 43.97 -10.43
CA ASN A 723 15.20 45.01 -11.23
C ASN A 723 16.20 45.76 -12.11
N LEU A 724 17.36 46.15 -11.56
CA LEU A 724 18.44 46.77 -12.33
C LEU A 724 18.99 45.84 -13.42
N GLY A 725 19.09 44.53 -13.16
CA GLY A 725 19.47 43.53 -14.14
C GLY A 725 18.48 43.39 -15.30
N ALA A 726 17.17 43.41 -15.00
CA ALA A 726 16.12 43.39 -16.03
C ALA A 726 16.20 44.62 -16.94
N TRP A 727 16.36 45.82 -16.35
CA TRP A 727 16.57 47.06 -17.10
C TRP A 727 17.82 47.00 -17.99
N ALA A 728 18.95 46.52 -17.46
CA ALA A 728 20.18 46.36 -18.23
C ALA A 728 20.01 45.38 -19.40
N THR A 729 19.25 44.30 -19.20
CA THR A 729 18.98 43.29 -20.25
C THR A 729 18.16 43.89 -21.38
N LEU A 730 17.15 44.71 -21.06
CA LEU A 730 16.35 45.42 -22.07
C LEU A 730 17.21 46.38 -22.89
N VAL A 731 18.14 47.12 -22.27
CA VAL A 731 19.08 47.96 -23.03
C VAL A 731 19.81 47.13 -24.07
N LEU A 732 20.38 45.98 -23.69
CA LEU A 732 21.10 45.13 -24.65
C LEU A 732 20.19 44.54 -25.72
N ASP A 733 18.98 44.10 -25.37
CA ASP A 733 18.03 43.51 -26.33
C ASP A 733 17.62 44.52 -27.41
N TYR A 734 17.29 45.75 -27.02
CA TYR A 734 17.00 46.82 -27.99
C TYR A 734 18.22 47.17 -28.85
N LEU A 735 19.43 47.15 -28.28
CA LEU A 735 20.65 47.36 -29.05
C LEU A 735 20.89 46.26 -30.09
N LEU A 736 20.71 45.00 -29.72
CA LEU A 736 20.86 43.86 -30.63
C LEU A 736 19.81 43.86 -31.75
N LYS A 737 18.60 44.39 -31.47
CA LYS A 737 17.51 44.57 -32.45
C LYS A 737 17.64 45.84 -33.30
N ALA A 738 18.68 46.67 -33.07
CA ALA A 738 18.85 47.98 -33.71
C ALA A 738 17.73 48.99 -33.41
N GLU A 739 17.03 48.85 -32.28
CA GLU A 739 16.00 49.78 -31.78
C GLU A 739 16.64 50.86 -30.90
N PHE A 740 17.39 51.78 -31.52
CA PHE A 740 18.28 52.69 -30.80
C PHE A 740 17.58 53.75 -29.94
N ILE A 741 16.40 54.22 -30.35
CA ILE A 741 15.61 55.19 -29.57
C ILE A 741 15.19 54.57 -28.24
N GLN A 742 14.65 53.36 -28.28
CA GLN A 742 14.24 52.59 -27.11
C GLN A 742 15.46 52.27 -26.23
N ALA A 743 16.59 51.88 -26.82
CA ALA A 743 17.82 51.64 -26.07
C ALA A 743 18.31 52.89 -25.31
N LEU A 744 18.26 54.08 -25.92
CA LEU A 744 18.65 55.35 -25.29
C LEU A 744 17.69 55.74 -24.15
N GLN A 745 16.37 55.59 -24.36
CA GLN A 745 15.34 55.84 -23.34
C GLN A 745 15.55 54.94 -22.10
N VAL A 746 15.72 53.64 -22.34
CA VAL A 746 15.90 52.64 -21.27
C VAL A 746 17.24 52.86 -20.54
N LEU A 747 18.32 53.17 -21.27
CA LEU A 747 19.63 53.46 -20.67
C LEU A 747 19.60 54.73 -19.81
N GLN A 748 18.88 55.76 -20.25
CA GLN A 748 18.70 56.99 -19.47
C GLN A 748 17.92 56.71 -18.18
N TYR A 749 16.84 55.94 -18.28
CA TYR A 749 16.04 55.52 -17.13
C TYR A 749 16.84 54.66 -16.14
N LEU A 750 17.57 53.65 -16.64
CA LEU A 750 18.48 52.81 -15.84
C LEU A 750 19.49 53.67 -15.09
N THR A 751 20.09 54.66 -15.76
CA THR A 751 21.11 55.51 -15.11
C THR A 751 20.55 56.40 -14.02
N LYS A 752 19.32 56.92 -14.20
CA LYS A 752 18.60 57.65 -13.16
C LYS A 752 18.35 56.75 -11.94
N LYS A 753 17.86 55.53 -12.18
CA LYS A 753 17.58 54.54 -11.12
C LYS A 753 18.84 54.10 -10.37
N VAL A 754 19.93 53.81 -11.06
CA VAL A 754 21.21 53.42 -10.43
C VAL A 754 21.74 54.53 -9.51
N LYS A 755 21.59 55.80 -9.90
CA LYS A 755 21.97 56.95 -9.05
C LYS A 755 21.08 57.10 -7.83
N THR A 756 19.76 56.98 -8.00
CA THR A 756 18.80 57.08 -6.89
C THR A 756 19.00 55.99 -5.84
N LEU A 757 19.42 54.79 -6.27
CA LEU A 757 19.65 53.66 -5.37
C LEU A 757 21.06 53.66 -4.73
N GLU A 758 21.88 54.71 -4.94
CA GLU A 758 23.25 54.87 -4.43
C GLU A 758 24.18 53.67 -4.64
N GLN A 759 23.88 52.81 -5.62
CA GLN A 759 24.65 51.60 -5.87
C GLN A 759 25.90 51.92 -6.68
N GLN A 760 27.05 52.12 -6.03
CA GLN A 760 28.37 52.24 -6.66
C GLN A 760 28.90 50.88 -7.19
N ASN A 761 28.06 50.17 -7.93
CA ASN A 761 28.24 48.76 -8.29
C ASN A 761 28.45 48.56 -9.80
N TYR A 762 28.40 47.31 -10.27
CA TYR A 762 28.53 46.94 -11.68
C TYR A 762 27.56 47.66 -12.61
N PHE A 763 26.29 47.80 -12.25
CA PHE A 763 25.30 48.50 -13.10
C PHE A 763 25.62 49.99 -13.27
N PHE A 764 26.31 50.60 -12.31
CA PHE A 764 26.85 51.96 -12.45
C PHE A 764 27.98 52.01 -13.49
N LYS A 765 28.92 51.06 -13.45
CA LYS A 765 29.97 50.94 -14.48
C LYS A 765 29.38 50.59 -15.85
N PHE A 766 28.41 49.67 -15.90
CA PHE A 766 27.70 49.27 -17.11
C PHE A 766 26.98 50.45 -17.75
N SER A 767 26.17 51.17 -16.97
CA SER A 767 25.48 52.37 -17.46
C SER A 767 26.48 53.47 -17.85
N LYS A 768 27.52 53.75 -17.04
CA LYS A 768 28.57 54.73 -17.41
C LYS A 768 29.23 54.37 -18.74
N ASN A 769 29.64 53.12 -18.93
CA ASN A 769 30.31 52.67 -20.16
C ASN A 769 29.38 52.74 -21.39
N LEU A 770 28.12 52.29 -21.27
CA LEU A 770 27.17 52.37 -22.37
C LEU A 770 26.72 53.79 -22.69
N LYS A 771 26.63 54.67 -21.69
CA LYS A 771 26.38 56.11 -21.91
C LYS A 771 27.42 56.73 -22.82
N THR A 772 28.66 56.30 -22.67
CA THR A 772 29.77 56.69 -23.52
C THR A 772 29.63 56.01 -24.89
N LEU A 773 29.62 54.68 -24.94
CA LEU A 773 29.74 53.94 -26.20
C LEU A 773 28.54 54.09 -27.14
N LEU A 774 27.32 54.16 -26.61
CA LEU A 774 26.11 54.09 -27.42
C LEU A 774 25.95 55.26 -28.42
N PRO A 775 26.17 56.53 -28.05
CA PRO A 775 26.21 57.61 -29.02
C PRO A 775 27.21 57.41 -30.16
N ILE A 776 28.43 56.95 -29.85
CA ILE A 776 29.47 56.64 -30.85
C ILE A 776 28.96 55.59 -31.84
N ILE A 777 28.30 54.55 -31.33
CA ILE A 777 27.77 53.44 -32.15
C ILE A 777 26.68 53.93 -33.10
N ILE A 778 25.72 54.71 -32.59
CA ILE A 778 24.60 55.21 -33.40
C ILE A 778 25.12 56.11 -34.52
N ILE A 779 26.06 57.03 -34.21
CA ILE A 779 26.66 57.93 -35.20
C ILE A 779 27.49 57.12 -36.21
N GLY A 780 28.34 56.20 -35.75
CA GLY A 780 29.21 55.40 -36.61
C GLY A 780 28.44 54.60 -37.66
N ARG A 781 27.25 54.08 -37.31
CA ARG A 781 26.34 53.37 -38.25
C ARG A 781 25.86 54.26 -39.40
N MET A 782 25.67 55.55 -39.12
CA MET A 782 25.12 56.54 -40.05
C MET A 782 26.18 57.16 -40.97
N ILE A 783 27.47 56.81 -40.84
CA ILE A 783 28.55 57.42 -41.65
C ILE A 783 28.66 56.85 -43.08
N PRO A 784 28.59 55.52 -43.32
CA PRO A 784 28.78 54.97 -44.66
C PRO A 784 27.71 55.46 -45.64
N LYS A 785 28.11 55.84 -46.87
CA LYS A 785 27.20 56.36 -47.91
C LYS A 785 25.99 55.46 -48.22
N GLU A 786 26.14 54.16 -48.02
CA GLU A 786 25.11 53.15 -48.29
C GLU A 786 24.12 52.98 -47.13
N SER A 787 24.38 53.61 -45.97
CA SER A 787 23.52 53.57 -44.80
C SER A 787 22.37 54.58 -44.89
N GLU A 788 21.18 54.20 -44.38
CA GLU A 788 20.06 55.13 -44.21
C GLU A 788 20.20 55.93 -42.91
N VAL A 789 20.04 57.26 -42.98
CA VAL A 789 20.08 58.15 -41.81
C VAL A 789 18.66 58.46 -41.35
N ILE A 790 18.25 57.87 -40.24
CA ILE A 790 16.91 58.09 -39.68
C ILE A 790 16.92 59.42 -38.89
N LEU A 791 16.29 60.46 -39.44
CA LEU A 791 16.27 61.82 -38.85
C LEU A 791 15.79 61.85 -37.39
N LYS A 792 14.80 61.01 -37.05
CA LYS A 792 14.26 60.90 -35.69
C LYS A 792 15.29 60.34 -34.69
N GLU A 793 16.12 59.40 -35.10
CA GLU A 793 17.21 58.87 -34.25
C GLU A 793 18.25 59.95 -33.99
N LEU A 794 18.59 60.74 -35.03
CA LEU A 794 19.56 61.83 -34.94
C LEU A 794 19.07 62.95 -33.99
N GLN A 795 17.79 63.29 -34.03
CA GLN A 795 17.15 64.25 -33.11
C GLN A 795 17.13 63.77 -31.65
N VAL A 796 16.79 62.49 -31.42
CA VAL A 796 16.79 61.90 -30.07
C VAL A 796 18.22 61.79 -29.53
N LEU A 797 19.18 61.43 -30.39
CA LEU A 797 20.59 61.37 -30.04
C LEU A 797 21.16 62.76 -29.67
N GLN A 798 20.77 63.80 -30.42
CA GLN A 798 21.10 65.19 -30.11
C GLN A 798 20.61 65.58 -28.70
N ALA A 799 19.34 65.30 -28.40
CA ALA A 799 18.77 65.57 -27.08
C ALA A 799 19.47 64.76 -25.97
N TYR A 800 19.87 63.52 -26.25
CA TYR A 800 20.56 62.65 -25.31
C TYR A 800 21.96 63.15 -24.95
N LEU A 801 22.72 63.59 -25.96
CA LEU A 801 24.08 64.10 -25.77
C LEU A 801 24.07 65.43 -25.00
N VAL A 802 23.16 66.35 -25.34
CA VAL A 802 23.04 67.63 -24.62
C VAL A 802 22.66 67.42 -23.15
N HIS A 803 21.76 66.48 -22.86
CA HIS A 803 21.39 66.16 -21.48
C HIS A 803 22.54 65.53 -20.67
N ASN A 804 23.39 64.74 -21.31
CA ASN A 804 24.50 64.03 -20.63
C ASN A 804 25.84 64.79 -20.67
N HIS A 805 25.96 65.88 -21.44
CA HIS A 805 27.19 66.67 -21.62
C HIS A 805 27.77 67.31 -20.33
N PHE A 806 27.07 67.23 -19.19
CA PHE A 806 27.54 67.74 -17.90
C PHE A 806 28.15 66.67 -16.97
N GLN A 807 28.44 65.45 -17.43
CA GLN A 807 28.87 64.35 -16.55
C GLN A 807 30.08 63.51 -17.01
N TYR A 808 30.87 63.99 -17.97
CA TYR A 808 32.10 63.31 -18.39
C TYR A 808 33.35 63.95 -17.77
N ASP A 809 34.37 63.11 -17.52
CA ASP A 809 35.61 63.51 -16.83
C ASP A 809 36.48 64.46 -17.68
N ASP A 810 36.30 64.53 -19.02
CA ASP A 810 36.88 65.56 -19.91
C ASP A 810 35.96 65.89 -21.11
N PRO A 811 35.13 66.96 -21.04
CA PRO A 811 34.12 67.28 -22.06
C PRO A 811 34.68 67.64 -23.45
N LYS A 812 35.93 68.12 -23.52
CA LYS A 812 36.49 68.72 -24.74
C LYS A 812 36.91 67.69 -25.78
N ILE A 813 37.38 66.52 -25.34
CA ILE A 813 37.84 65.44 -26.24
C ILE A 813 36.63 64.81 -26.95
N TRP A 814 35.56 64.57 -26.20
CA TRP A 814 34.34 63.95 -26.71
C TRP A 814 33.56 64.81 -27.69
N GLN A 815 33.50 66.12 -27.45
CA GLN A 815 32.89 67.06 -28.38
C GLN A 815 33.63 67.07 -29.72
N ALA A 816 34.97 67.04 -29.70
CA ALA A 816 35.77 66.99 -30.92
C ALA A 816 35.53 65.68 -31.71
N GLU A 817 35.51 64.52 -31.05
CA GLU A 817 35.29 63.23 -31.70
C GLU A 817 33.88 63.09 -32.30
N ILE A 818 32.84 63.51 -31.58
CA ILE A 818 31.47 63.52 -32.08
C ILE A 818 31.31 64.47 -33.26
N SER A 819 31.86 65.69 -33.18
CA SER A 819 31.76 66.68 -34.27
C SER A 819 32.45 66.20 -35.54
N ILE A 820 33.58 65.50 -35.44
CA ILE A 820 34.25 64.89 -36.61
C ILE A 820 33.35 63.85 -37.28
N MET A 821 32.74 62.96 -36.50
CA MET A 821 31.87 61.92 -37.04
C MET A 821 30.56 62.49 -37.63
N LEU A 822 29.98 63.50 -36.99
CA LEU A 822 28.80 64.18 -37.51
C LEU A 822 29.10 64.92 -38.84
N ASN A 823 30.29 65.52 -38.97
CA ASN A 823 30.73 66.11 -40.23
C ASN A 823 30.90 65.05 -41.34
N ALA A 824 31.41 63.86 -41.01
CA ALA A 824 31.50 62.76 -41.97
C ALA A 824 30.11 62.30 -42.48
N ILE A 825 29.08 62.32 -41.64
CA ILE A 825 27.69 62.06 -42.06
C ILE A 825 27.21 63.15 -43.04
N ILE A 826 27.50 64.42 -42.75
CA ILE A 826 27.16 65.54 -43.64
C ILE A 826 27.78 65.35 -45.04
N GLU A 827 29.07 64.99 -45.08
CA GLU A 827 29.82 64.80 -46.32
C GLU A 827 29.31 63.62 -47.15
N ASN A 828 28.88 62.53 -46.49
CA ASN A 828 28.47 61.31 -47.17
C ASN A 828 27.01 61.29 -47.62
N HIS A 829 26.08 61.91 -46.87
CA HIS A 829 24.64 61.84 -47.16
C HIS A 829 24.07 63.11 -47.81
N ASN A 830 24.75 64.26 -47.71
CA ASN A 830 24.45 65.52 -48.42
C ASN A 830 22.98 65.98 -48.47
N GLU A 831 22.13 65.58 -47.52
CA GLU A 831 20.74 66.05 -47.40
C GLU A 831 20.64 67.30 -46.52
N GLN A 832 19.78 68.25 -46.91
CA GLN A 832 19.63 69.52 -46.19
C GLN A 832 19.03 69.33 -44.78
N ALA A 833 18.11 68.38 -44.60
CA ALA A 833 17.52 68.06 -43.30
C ALA A 833 18.55 67.51 -42.30
N ILE A 834 19.47 66.65 -42.75
CA ILE A 834 20.56 66.10 -41.94
C ILE A 834 21.52 67.23 -41.53
N LYS A 835 21.90 68.10 -42.48
CA LYS A 835 22.76 69.26 -42.21
C LYS A 835 22.13 70.21 -41.19
N GLU A 836 20.84 70.52 -41.32
CA GLU A 836 20.15 71.40 -40.38
C GLU A 836 20.08 70.81 -38.98
N ILE A 837 19.84 69.50 -38.82
CA ILE A 837 19.87 68.85 -37.50
C ILE A 837 21.28 68.90 -36.92
N ILE A 838 22.30 68.52 -37.68
CA ILE A 838 23.70 68.46 -37.23
C ILE A 838 24.28 69.84 -36.92
N ILE A 839 24.03 70.86 -37.73
CA ILE A 839 24.48 72.25 -37.45
C ILE A 839 23.86 72.77 -36.15
N ASN A 840 22.61 72.38 -35.87
CA ASN A 840 21.93 72.75 -34.63
C ASN A 840 22.32 71.85 -33.42
N PHE A 841 23.22 70.87 -33.54
CA PHE A 841 23.69 70.07 -32.39
C PHE A 841 24.30 70.93 -31.29
N GLU A 842 24.93 72.06 -31.66
CA GLU A 842 25.62 72.96 -30.74
C GLU A 842 24.68 74.00 -30.10
N ASP A 843 23.47 74.21 -30.66
CA ASP A 843 22.57 75.30 -30.26
C ASP A 843 21.45 74.80 -29.34
N GLY A 844 21.68 74.91 -28.03
CA GLY A 844 20.90 74.28 -26.95
C GLY A 844 19.41 74.68 -26.80
N ASN A 845 18.88 75.55 -27.66
CA ASN A 845 17.63 76.28 -27.41
C ASN A 845 16.35 75.64 -28.00
N LYS A 846 16.43 74.63 -28.86
CA LYS A 846 15.26 73.89 -29.43
C LYS A 846 14.93 72.56 -28.73
N ILE A 847 15.53 72.29 -27.58
CA ILE A 847 15.72 70.92 -27.05
C ILE A 847 14.57 70.43 -26.15
N LYS A 848 13.67 71.31 -25.71
CA LYS A 848 12.59 70.94 -24.77
C LYS A 848 11.62 69.88 -25.32
N GLU A 849 11.22 69.96 -26.59
CA GLU A 849 10.28 69.01 -27.21
C GLU A 849 10.85 67.60 -27.41
N HIS A 850 12.18 67.45 -27.44
CA HIS A 850 12.85 66.16 -27.59
C HIS A 850 13.36 65.58 -26.27
N MET A 851 13.36 66.37 -25.19
CA MET A 851 13.65 65.88 -23.84
C MET A 851 12.51 65.02 -23.30
N ASP A 852 11.26 65.39 -23.58
CA ASP A 852 10.07 64.59 -23.23
C ASP A 852 10.13 63.18 -23.86
N LEU A 853 10.72 63.06 -25.06
CA LEU A 853 10.93 61.78 -25.75
C LEU A 853 11.98 60.88 -25.07
N LEU A 854 12.95 61.43 -24.33
CA LEU A 854 13.98 60.65 -23.63
C LEU A 854 13.60 60.30 -22.19
N GLU A 855 12.80 61.14 -21.54
CA GLU A 855 12.35 60.92 -20.17
C GLU A 855 11.13 60.00 -20.08
N PHE A 856 10.40 59.79 -21.18
CA PHE A 856 9.23 58.94 -21.24
C PHE A 856 9.60 57.49 -21.63
N VAL A 857 9.44 56.56 -20.70
CA VAL A 857 9.45 55.11 -20.95
C VAL A 857 8.01 54.66 -21.07
N SER A 858 7.62 54.09 -22.22
CA SER A 858 6.25 53.67 -22.48
C SER A 858 5.77 52.57 -21.51
N GLU A 859 4.46 52.46 -21.33
CA GLU A 859 3.83 51.41 -20.52
C GLU A 859 4.21 50.01 -21.02
N GLU A 860 4.41 49.85 -22.34
CA GLU A 860 4.86 48.60 -22.96
C GLU A 860 6.27 48.21 -22.51
N ILE A 861 7.22 49.14 -22.48
CA ILE A 861 8.59 48.88 -22.01
C ILE A 861 8.59 48.55 -20.51
N GLN A 862 7.77 49.25 -19.71
CA GLN A 862 7.61 48.97 -18.29
C GLN A 862 7.02 47.57 -18.06
N ASN A 863 6.04 47.16 -18.87
CA ASN A 863 5.48 45.82 -18.82
C ASN A 863 6.51 44.75 -19.22
N GLN A 864 7.33 44.98 -20.25
CA GLN A 864 8.43 44.08 -20.62
C GLN A 864 9.45 43.95 -19.48
N GLN A 865 9.78 45.04 -18.78
CA GLN A 865 10.65 45.00 -17.62
C GLN A 865 10.02 44.23 -16.45
N MET A 866 8.73 44.47 -16.18
CA MET A 866 8.00 43.79 -15.12
C MET A 866 7.91 42.28 -15.39
N ILE A 867 7.62 41.88 -16.63
CA ILE A 867 7.60 40.46 -17.03
C ILE A 867 8.97 39.83 -16.81
N LEU A 868 10.05 40.54 -17.18
CA LEU A 868 11.40 40.10 -16.88
C LEU A 868 11.55 39.97 -15.36
N SER A 869 11.44 41.03 -14.56
CA SER A 869 11.66 40.98 -13.10
C SER A 869 10.80 39.94 -12.38
N THR A 870 9.51 39.83 -12.68
CA THR A 870 8.60 38.84 -12.07
C THR A 870 8.96 37.41 -12.44
N SER A 871 9.43 37.17 -13.68
CA SER A 871 9.99 35.86 -14.05
C SER A 871 11.19 35.49 -13.18
N TYR A 872 11.90 36.47 -12.60
CA TYR A 872 13.03 36.24 -11.71
C TYR A 872 12.76 36.36 -10.21
N GLU A 873 11.70 37.04 -9.77
CA GLU A 873 11.21 36.95 -8.39
C GLU A 873 10.82 35.50 -8.04
N ILE A 874 10.38 34.72 -9.03
CA ILE A 874 10.17 33.27 -8.89
C ILE A 874 11.48 32.54 -8.47
N TYR A 875 12.66 33.07 -8.78
CA TYR A 875 13.96 32.49 -8.41
C TYR A 875 14.43 32.80 -6.99
N LEU A 876 13.81 33.74 -6.28
CA LEU A 876 14.06 33.94 -4.83
C LEU A 876 13.95 32.61 -4.06
N TRP A 877 13.07 31.72 -4.54
CA TRP A 877 12.68 30.48 -3.87
C TRP A 877 12.94 29.21 -4.72
N SER A 878 13.60 29.35 -5.88
CA SER A 878 13.86 28.21 -6.78
C SER A 878 14.98 27.29 -6.25
N PRO A 879 14.78 25.95 -6.24
CA PRO A 879 15.78 24.99 -5.78
C PRO A 879 16.99 24.85 -6.71
N TYR A 880 16.78 25.09 -8.01
CA TYR A 880 17.74 24.73 -9.05
C TYR A 880 18.16 25.95 -9.87
N PRO A 881 19.38 25.94 -10.44
CA PRO A 881 19.77 26.87 -11.46
C PRO A 881 19.01 26.45 -12.73
N LYS A 882 17.93 27.15 -13.06
CA LYS A 882 17.52 27.19 -14.46
C LYS A 882 18.51 28.13 -15.16
N GLN A 883 18.80 27.87 -16.44
CA GLN A 883 19.69 28.70 -17.27
C GLN A 883 19.49 30.17 -16.89
N ASP A 884 20.58 30.85 -16.52
CA ASP A 884 20.62 32.16 -15.89
C ASP A 884 20.28 33.24 -16.92
N THR A 885 19.09 33.14 -17.52
CA THR A 885 18.73 33.77 -18.78
C THR A 885 18.86 35.29 -18.77
N ILE A 886 18.70 36.01 -17.66
CA ILE A 886 18.99 37.46 -17.62
C ILE A 886 20.50 37.71 -17.74
N PHE A 887 21.31 37.07 -16.90
CA PHE A 887 22.75 37.38 -16.85
C PHE A 887 23.53 36.68 -17.95
N ASP A 888 23.11 35.49 -18.38
CA ASP A 888 23.56 34.84 -19.60
C ASP A 888 23.23 35.70 -20.82
N LYS A 889 22.02 36.27 -20.93
CA LYS A 889 21.71 37.25 -21.99
C LYS A 889 22.52 38.53 -21.85
N LEU A 890 22.85 38.97 -20.64
CA LEU A 890 23.75 40.11 -20.44
C LEU A 890 25.16 39.80 -20.94
N ILE A 891 25.71 38.63 -20.62
CA ILE A 891 27.04 38.18 -21.04
C ILE A 891 27.07 37.92 -22.54
N GLU A 892 26.12 37.16 -23.06
CA GLU A 892 25.96 36.84 -24.47
C GLU A 892 25.73 38.12 -25.27
N GLY A 893 24.81 38.99 -24.83
CA GLY A 893 24.56 40.28 -25.44
C GLY A 893 25.81 41.16 -25.46
N MET A 894 26.58 41.23 -24.37
CA MET A 894 27.85 41.95 -24.37
C MET A 894 28.88 41.35 -25.35
N ASN A 895 28.97 40.03 -25.44
CA ASN A 895 29.89 39.35 -26.37
C ASN A 895 29.46 39.55 -27.83
N MET A 896 28.16 39.46 -28.13
CA MET A 896 27.58 39.69 -29.45
C MET A 896 27.74 41.14 -29.88
N LEU A 897 27.48 42.09 -28.97
CA LEU A 897 27.72 43.51 -29.23
C LEU A 897 29.20 43.75 -29.56
N LYS A 898 30.13 43.15 -28.80
CA LYS A 898 31.57 43.24 -29.12
C LYS A 898 31.88 42.81 -30.56
N GLN A 899 31.30 41.70 -31.02
CA GLN A 899 31.48 41.21 -32.40
C GLN A 899 30.78 42.06 -33.46
N LEU A 900 29.54 42.53 -33.18
CA LEU A 900 28.77 43.40 -34.07
C LEU A 900 29.42 44.78 -34.24
N PHE A 901 30.18 45.24 -33.24
CA PHE A 901 30.81 46.55 -33.24
C PHE A 901 32.19 46.60 -33.88
N ASP A 902 32.86 45.45 -34.06
CA ASP A 902 34.17 45.39 -34.71
C ASP A 902 34.22 46.12 -36.07
N PRO A 903 33.26 45.97 -37.01
CA PRO A 903 33.29 46.66 -38.30
C PRO A 903 33.16 48.19 -38.20
N TYR A 904 32.33 48.69 -37.30
CA TYR A 904 32.12 50.14 -37.11
C TYR A 904 33.32 50.79 -36.43
N ILE A 905 33.98 50.06 -35.53
CA ILE A 905 35.25 50.46 -34.93
C ILE A 905 36.35 50.52 -35.99
N GLN A 906 36.41 49.56 -36.92
CA GLN A 906 37.36 49.62 -38.06
C GLN A 906 37.08 50.83 -38.97
N ILE A 907 35.81 51.17 -39.23
CA ILE A 907 35.42 52.38 -39.99
C ILE A 907 35.89 53.64 -39.25
N GLN A 908 35.75 53.71 -37.92
CA GLN A 908 36.25 54.82 -37.13
C GLN A 908 37.78 54.93 -37.15
N LEU A 909 38.49 53.80 -37.03
CA LEU A 909 39.94 53.78 -37.17
C LEU A 909 40.38 54.27 -38.56
N ALA A 910 39.67 53.91 -39.62
CA ALA A 910 39.95 54.35 -40.99
C ALA A 910 39.68 55.86 -41.21
N ILE A 911 38.56 56.40 -40.70
CA ILE A 911 38.26 57.85 -40.74
C ILE A 911 39.31 58.65 -39.96
N LYS A 912 39.82 58.07 -38.88
CA LYS A 912 40.81 58.66 -37.97
C LYS A 912 42.24 58.57 -38.52
N GLU A 913 42.59 57.52 -39.26
CA GLU A 913 43.84 57.45 -40.04
C GLU A 913 43.90 58.55 -41.13
N ALA A 914 42.75 58.96 -41.66
CA ALA A 914 42.66 60.12 -42.56
C ALA A 914 42.84 61.48 -41.86
N TYR A 915 42.63 61.57 -40.53
CA TYR A 915 42.69 62.82 -39.75
C TYR A 915 43.43 62.64 -38.39
N GLN A 916 44.76 62.81 -38.43
CA GLN A 916 45.77 62.97 -37.34
C GLN A 916 46.05 61.82 -36.32
N PRO A 917 47.32 61.65 -35.85
CA PRO A 917 47.80 60.43 -35.20
C PRO A 917 47.66 60.37 -33.66
N LEU A 918 47.39 61.49 -32.97
CA LEU A 918 47.43 61.59 -31.50
C LEU A 918 46.31 60.82 -30.78
N MET A 919 45.32 60.31 -31.52
CA MET A 919 44.11 59.76 -30.95
C MET A 919 44.01 58.22 -31.02
N LYS A 920 45.00 57.52 -31.58
CA LYS A 920 45.00 56.05 -31.74
C LYS A 920 45.12 55.31 -30.39
N GLU A 921 45.95 55.82 -29.49
CA GLU A 921 46.34 55.15 -28.24
C GLU A 921 45.23 55.17 -27.16
N GLU A 922 44.42 56.23 -27.11
CA GLU A 922 43.27 56.33 -26.19
C GLU A 922 42.06 55.53 -26.65
N LEU A 923 41.84 55.45 -27.98
CA LEU A 923 40.77 54.62 -28.55
C LEU A 923 41.10 53.13 -28.42
N GLU A 924 42.36 52.73 -28.69
CA GLU A 924 42.85 51.38 -28.40
C GLU A 924 42.79 51.04 -26.91
N LYS A 925 42.95 52.01 -26.00
CA LYS A 925 42.72 51.87 -24.54
C LYS A 925 41.25 51.76 -24.14
N MET A 926 40.33 52.39 -24.87
CA MET A 926 38.88 52.24 -24.64
C MET A 926 38.34 50.92 -25.19
N ILE A 927 38.96 50.40 -26.25
CA ILE A 927 38.63 49.11 -26.87
C ILE A 927 39.18 47.93 -26.06
N LYS A 928 40.36 48.06 -25.44
CA LYS A 928 40.94 47.11 -24.47
C LYS A 928 40.20 47.11 -23.15
#